data_AF-A0A831WNP6-F1
#
_entry.id   AF-A0A831WNP6-F1
#
_cell.length_a   1.000
_cell.length_b   1.000
_cell.length_c   1.000
_cell.angle_alpha   90.00
_cell.angle_beta   90.00
_cell.angle_gamma   90.00
#
_symmetry.space_group_name_H-M   'P 1'
#
loop_
_entity.id
_entity.type
_entity.pdbx_description
1 polymer ?
#
loop_
_entity_poly.entity_id
_entity_poly.type
_entity_poly.pdbx_seq_one_letter_code
_entity_poly.pdbx_strand_id
1 'polypeptide(L)'
;AFEKTVSDVKDIKLAEQMRNKQNLSLVERAGVDVYIIGSLAGGTGSGAFLDIGFLFKRILPGAEHKISGFFFLPSVFKGLPATHRITSNTYAALKELDYYMDFNYMRSQPPFMFGAETFNVDRPPYDVIVLVDSRNENGAPIKGSGSFEGIKNLCELVGQGISLNIGNVGSQAESALDNVYGYVAAQRAEEWGGKTPHYSSFGTSVIVYPIEKLFNKIYSCYCYLLVRQIINAVRGKVYLNEEEIEKDITHFFTDNRLLEETNNILDDLFDPSKIALMALPDGIDSASALKDYADNQWKDLESIIKNELDKNLTQKMAQTQKTIEDTLREREISKGPVYSLRFGEKIHSRMEGYREKRLEEIREREEELKNIKEDADAFFRNNIQRMSWKYRLRKKKLYEEYLQKISYITEVFMEIERRRKAIQVCDELIKTVKKYIEGLSLENIEKTLSIVRRKVETEYFGTTLERIVFGEHAIIVFPKTIFTSQGEREKHEKIFMCSEEDFKNIDIPVDFKDFLKHTGIIFEDLGKMDPRDLKEKLVSYAQERVKAIKDTTVEDVLLKDIKRDEEKREKLDFWLKEASNRATPFWYHKAVGDMAARMEEIFIIGVGDTERTAFTKMEYPEARYEPTFTSTQDP
;
A
#
# COMPACT_ATOMS: atom_id res chain seq x y z
N ALA A 1 13.14 41.11 -18.75
CA ALA A 1 12.43 40.12 -17.92
C ALA A 1 11.72 39.07 -18.79
N PHE A 2 10.78 39.47 -19.66
CA PHE A 2 10.09 38.54 -20.56
C PHE A 2 11.01 37.73 -21.49
N GLU A 3 12.04 38.35 -22.06
CA GLU A 3 13.05 37.63 -22.88
C GLU A 3 13.75 36.51 -22.10
N LYS A 4 14.08 36.76 -20.83
CA LYS A 4 14.65 35.74 -19.94
C LYS A 4 13.66 34.61 -19.71
N THR A 5 12.40 34.92 -19.39
CA THR A 5 11.34 33.92 -19.22
C THR A 5 11.17 33.04 -20.46
N VAL A 6 11.16 33.64 -21.65
CA VAL A 6 11.10 32.91 -22.93
C VAL A 6 12.32 32.00 -23.10
N SER A 7 13.52 32.50 -22.79
CA SER A 7 14.75 31.70 -22.84
C SER A 7 14.70 30.52 -21.86
N ASP A 8 14.20 30.73 -20.64
CA ASP A 8 14.12 29.71 -19.60
C ASP A 8 13.13 28.59 -19.99
N VAL A 9 12.00 28.94 -20.63
CA VAL A 9 11.01 27.95 -21.11
C VAL A 9 11.52 27.12 -22.29
N LYS A 10 12.42 27.68 -23.10
CA LYS A 10 13.09 26.97 -24.21
C LYS A 10 14.32 26.16 -23.74
N ASP A 11 14.69 26.20 -22.45
CA ASP A 11 15.87 25.49 -21.93
C ASP A 11 15.62 23.97 -21.87
N ILE A 12 16.52 23.19 -22.46
CA ILE A 12 16.49 21.72 -22.46
C ILE A 12 16.51 21.14 -21.04
N LYS A 13 17.12 21.84 -20.08
CA LYS A 13 17.14 21.40 -18.67
C LYS A 13 15.75 21.46 -18.05
N LEU A 14 14.93 22.44 -18.43
CA LEU A 14 13.54 22.50 -17.98
C LEU A 14 12.75 21.31 -18.55
N ALA A 15 12.99 20.96 -19.82
CA ALA A 15 12.39 19.78 -20.46
C ALA A 15 12.70 18.48 -19.70
N GLU A 16 13.98 18.26 -19.37
CA GLU A 16 14.42 17.10 -18.62
C GLU A 16 13.84 17.08 -17.20
N GLN A 17 13.76 18.24 -16.54
CA GLN A 17 13.16 18.35 -15.21
C GLN A 17 11.66 18.04 -15.24
N MET A 18 10.91 18.53 -16.22
CA MET A 18 9.48 18.25 -16.37
C MET A 18 9.23 16.77 -16.67
N ARG A 19 10.05 16.15 -17.52
CA ARG A 19 9.99 14.71 -17.79
C ARG A 19 10.27 13.89 -16.53
N ASN A 20 11.33 14.22 -15.80
CA ASN A 20 11.75 13.45 -14.62
C ASN A 20 10.81 13.63 -13.41
N LYS A 21 10.21 14.81 -13.22
CA LYS A 21 9.37 15.10 -12.05
C LYS A 21 7.90 14.86 -12.27
N GLN A 22 7.39 15.15 -13.47
CA GLN A 22 5.96 15.19 -13.76
C GLN A 22 5.55 14.26 -14.89
N ASN A 23 6.49 13.50 -15.46
CA ASN A 23 6.27 12.63 -16.62
C ASN A 23 5.66 13.37 -17.84
N LEU A 24 5.86 14.69 -17.91
CA LEU A 24 5.43 15.53 -19.02
C LEU A 24 6.54 15.58 -20.07
N SER A 25 6.18 15.33 -21.33
CA SER A 25 7.10 15.48 -22.46
C SER A 25 6.84 16.80 -23.17
N LEU A 26 7.89 17.56 -23.48
CA LEU A 26 7.78 18.67 -24.42
C LEU A 26 7.47 18.11 -25.81
N VAL A 27 6.54 18.74 -26.51
CA VAL A 27 6.25 18.45 -27.90
C VAL A 27 7.42 19.00 -28.73
N GLU A 28 8.25 18.12 -29.29
CA GLU A 28 9.36 18.53 -30.14
C GLU A 28 8.80 19.25 -31.39
N ARG A 29 9.28 20.48 -31.63
CA ARG A 29 8.94 21.39 -32.76
C ARG A 29 7.72 22.31 -32.59
N ALA A 30 7.07 22.37 -31.43
CA ALA A 30 6.07 23.40 -31.16
C ALA A 30 6.75 24.75 -30.81
N GLY A 31 6.18 25.87 -31.24
CA GLY A 31 6.62 27.18 -30.78
C GLY A 31 6.28 27.43 -29.31
N VAL A 32 6.43 28.67 -28.84
CA VAL A 32 6.06 29.06 -27.47
C VAL A 32 4.64 29.62 -27.48
N ASP A 33 3.78 29.00 -26.68
CA ASP A 33 2.47 29.54 -26.37
C ASP A 33 2.51 30.48 -25.17
N VAL A 34 1.92 31.65 -25.33
CA VAL A 34 1.86 32.69 -24.30
C VAL A 34 0.40 32.97 -23.97
N TYR A 35 0.02 32.72 -22.72
CA TYR A 35 -1.32 33.03 -22.21
C TYR A 35 -1.27 34.29 -21.34
N ILE A 36 -1.86 35.38 -21.82
CA ILE A 36 -1.94 36.66 -21.11
C ILE A 36 -3.31 36.74 -20.46
N ILE A 37 -3.37 36.66 -19.14
CA ILE A 37 -4.61 36.67 -18.37
C ILE A 37 -4.74 38.02 -17.66
N GLY A 38 -5.86 38.70 -17.85
CA GLY A 38 -6.06 40.03 -17.28
C GLY A 38 -7.49 40.50 -17.33
N SER A 39 -7.71 41.74 -16.90
CA SER A 39 -9.01 42.40 -16.94
C SER A 39 -8.92 43.68 -17.74
N LEU A 40 -9.88 43.91 -18.64
CA LEU A 40 -10.02 45.17 -19.37
C LEU A 40 -10.73 46.24 -18.53
N ALA A 41 -11.20 45.89 -17.33
CA ALA A 41 -11.91 46.79 -16.44
C ALA A 41 -10.98 47.56 -15.49
N GLY A 42 -9.94 46.90 -14.98
CA GLY A 42 -8.98 47.50 -14.04
C GLY A 42 -7.96 48.39 -14.76
N GLY A 43 -7.48 49.45 -14.10
CA GLY A 43 -6.58 50.43 -14.73
C GLY A 43 -5.24 49.84 -15.24
N THR A 44 -4.64 48.90 -14.51
CA THR A 44 -3.37 48.28 -14.94
C THR A 44 -3.59 47.32 -16.10
N GLY A 45 -4.61 46.46 -16.03
CA GLY A 45 -4.89 45.48 -17.08
C GLY A 45 -5.32 46.16 -18.37
N SER A 46 -6.27 47.10 -18.30
CA SER A 46 -6.75 47.84 -19.46
C SER A 46 -5.70 48.76 -20.07
N GLY A 47 -4.73 49.23 -19.28
CA GLY A 47 -3.69 50.15 -19.75
C GLY A 47 -2.43 49.47 -20.29
N ALA A 48 -2.15 48.21 -19.95
CA ALA A 48 -0.91 47.53 -20.32
C ALA A 48 -1.09 46.36 -21.29
N PHE A 49 -2.32 45.86 -21.50
CA PHE A 49 -2.52 44.63 -22.25
C PHE A 49 -2.01 44.73 -23.70
N LEU A 50 -2.25 45.82 -24.43
CA LEU A 50 -1.74 45.96 -25.81
C LEU A 50 -0.22 45.94 -25.85
N ASP A 51 0.42 46.70 -24.96
CA ASP A 51 1.88 46.75 -24.84
C ASP A 51 2.46 45.37 -24.60
N ILE A 52 1.87 44.59 -23.70
CA ILE A 52 2.33 43.22 -23.40
C ILE A 52 2.19 42.33 -24.64
N GLY A 53 1.07 42.38 -25.35
CA GLY A 53 0.86 41.60 -26.57
C GLY A 53 1.91 41.92 -27.64
N PHE A 54 2.12 43.20 -27.94
CA PHE A 54 3.12 43.62 -28.93
C PHE A 54 4.56 43.32 -28.50
N LEU A 55 4.89 43.43 -27.20
CA LEU A 55 6.19 43.03 -26.69
C LEU A 55 6.46 41.54 -26.90
N PHE A 56 5.49 40.66 -26.61
CA PHE A 56 5.65 39.24 -26.90
C PHE A 56 5.74 38.97 -28.40
N LYS A 57 4.97 39.67 -29.24
CA LYS A 57 5.09 39.56 -30.71
C LYS A 57 6.49 39.92 -31.23
N ARG A 58 7.16 40.87 -30.58
CA ARG A 58 8.57 41.23 -30.85
C ARG A 58 9.54 40.18 -30.34
N ILE A 59 9.38 39.70 -29.10
CA ILE A 59 10.30 38.74 -28.46
C ILE A 59 10.22 37.35 -29.12
N LEU A 60 9.02 36.99 -29.57
CA LEU A 60 8.68 35.73 -30.21
C LEU A 60 8.25 35.99 -31.67
N PRO A 61 9.16 36.36 -32.58
CA PRO A 61 8.85 36.54 -33.99
C PRO A 61 8.49 35.19 -34.63
N GLY A 62 7.67 35.21 -35.68
CA GLY A 62 7.25 33.99 -36.39
C GLY A 62 5.86 33.48 -35.99
N ALA A 63 5.17 32.85 -36.94
CA ALA A 63 3.78 32.41 -36.80
C ALA A 63 3.62 31.11 -35.99
N GLU A 64 4.73 30.42 -35.70
CA GLU A 64 4.76 29.24 -34.84
C GLU A 64 4.51 29.56 -33.35
N HIS A 65 4.55 30.84 -32.97
CA HIS A 65 4.37 31.30 -31.59
C HIS A 65 2.96 31.88 -31.40
N LYS A 66 2.16 31.25 -30.55
CA LYS A 66 0.77 31.64 -30.28
C LYS A 66 0.68 32.52 -29.04
N ILE A 67 0.03 33.67 -29.15
CA ILE A 67 -0.17 34.61 -28.05
C ILE A 67 -1.68 34.80 -27.85
N SER A 68 -2.20 34.28 -26.75
CA SER A 68 -3.63 34.25 -26.45
C SER A 68 -3.96 35.17 -25.28
N GLY A 69 -4.93 36.06 -25.48
CA GLY A 69 -5.40 37.00 -24.45
C GLY A 69 -6.71 36.52 -23.81
N PHE A 70 -6.71 36.36 -22.49
CA PHE A 70 -7.88 35.98 -21.69
C PHE A 70 -8.29 37.17 -20.83
N PHE A 71 -9.40 37.81 -21.19
CA PHE A 71 -9.76 39.12 -20.70
C PHE A 71 -11.12 39.16 -20.02
N PHE A 72 -11.11 39.48 -18.72
CA PHE A 72 -12.33 39.67 -17.94
C PHE A 72 -13.02 41.00 -18.27
N LEU A 73 -14.32 40.91 -18.53
CA LEU A 73 -15.24 42.01 -18.81
C LEU A 73 -15.74 42.69 -17.52
N PRO A 74 -16.30 43.91 -17.61
CA PRO A 74 -16.55 44.75 -16.42
C PRO A 74 -17.62 44.17 -15.49
N SER A 75 -18.56 43.42 -16.02
CA SER A 75 -19.62 42.74 -15.24
C SER A 75 -19.09 41.79 -14.18
N VAL A 76 -17.87 41.25 -14.35
CA VAL A 76 -17.14 40.42 -13.37
C VAL A 76 -16.90 41.18 -12.06
N PHE A 77 -16.64 42.48 -12.17
CA PHE A 77 -16.26 43.31 -11.03
C PHE A 77 -17.44 44.11 -10.47
N LYS A 78 -18.61 44.06 -11.10
CA LYS A 78 -19.79 44.82 -10.67
C LYS A 78 -20.23 44.39 -9.27
N GLY A 79 -20.25 45.34 -8.33
CA GLY A 79 -20.57 45.07 -6.92
C GLY A 79 -19.36 45.08 -5.98
N LEU A 80 -18.14 45.12 -6.52
CA LEU A 80 -16.91 45.26 -5.75
C LEU A 80 -16.53 46.73 -5.50
N PRO A 81 -15.73 47.03 -4.46
CA PRO A 81 -15.24 48.37 -4.19
C PRO A 81 -14.34 48.91 -5.32
N ALA A 82 -14.21 50.24 -5.42
CA ALA A 82 -13.35 50.95 -6.37
C ALA A 82 -13.68 50.76 -7.87
N THR A 83 -14.92 50.44 -8.21
CA THR A 83 -15.36 50.06 -9.57
C THR A 83 -15.83 51.23 -10.46
N HIS A 84 -15.61 52.48 -10.08
CA HIS A 84 -16.15 53.67 -10.76
C HIS A 84 -15.79 53.84 -12.24
N ARG A 85 -14.73 53.18 -12.75
CA ARG A 85 -14.25 53.30 -14.15
C ARG A 85 -14.29 51.99 -14.94
N ILE A 86 -14.78 50.89 -14.37
CA ILE A 86 -14.67 49.56 -14.99
C ILE A 86 -15.26 49.52 -16.41
N THR A 87 -16.41 50.15 -16.61
CA THR A 87 -17.08 50.17 -17.92
C THR A 87 -16.34 51.07 -18.91
N SER A 88 -15.94 52.27 -18.49
CA SER A 88 -15.24 53.22 -19.36
C SER A 88 -13.87 52.68 -19.80
N ASN A 89 -13.13 52.08 -18.88
CA ASN A 89 -11.85 51.44 -19.15
C ASN A 89 -12.03 50.30 -20.15
N THR A 90 -12.99 49.40 -19.91
CA THR A 90 -13.24 48.27 -20.80
C THR A 90 -13.64 48.75 -22.19
N TYR A 91 -14.52 49.76 -22.28
CA TYR A 91 -14.96 50.28 -23.56
C TYR A 91 -13.80 50.90 -24.36
N ALA A 92 -12.93 51.67 -23.72
CA ALA A 92 -11.73 52.23 -24.37
C ALA A 92 -10.78 51.11 -24.81
N ALA A 93 -10.47 50.17 -23.92
CA ALA A 93 -9.58 49.05 -24.21
C ALA A 93 -10.10 48.18 -25.36
N LEU A 94 -11.41 47.87 -25.40
CA LEU A 94 -12.02 47.12 -26.51
C LEU A 94 -11.95 47.89 -27.83
N LYS A 95 -12.12 49.22 -27.83
CA LYS A 95 -11.96 50.02 -29.05
C LYS A 95 -10.52 50.00 -29.57
N GLU A 96 -9.55 50.13 -28.69
CA GLU A 96 -8.14 50.08 -29.05
C GLU A 96 -7.75 48.69 -29.55
N LEU A 97 -8.19 47.65 -28.85
CA LEU A 97 -8.00 46.26 -29.27
C LEU A 97 -8.61 46.01 -30.66
N ASP A 98 -9.87 46.39 -30.87
CA ASP A 98 -10.57 46.25 -32.15
C ASP A 98 -9.84 46.95 -33.29
N TYR A 99 -9.34 48.17 -33.04
CA TYR A 99 -8.54 48.91 -34.00
C TYR A 99 -7.25 48.17 -34.37
N TYR A 100 -6.53 47.64 -33.38
CA TYR A 100 -5.26 46.94 -33.62
C TYR A 100 -5.43 45.52 -34.15
N MET A 101 -6.57 44.86 -33.92
CA MET A 101 -6.84 43.56 -34.52
C MET A 101 -7.11 43.67 -36.03
N ASP A 102 -7.83 44.71 -36.46
CA ASP A 102 -8.16 44.95 -37.87
C ASP A 102 -7.11 45.80 -38.61
N PHE A 103 -6.03 46.20 -37.95
CA PHE A 103 -5.05 47.10 -38.53
C PHE A 103 -4.35 46.45 -39.75
N ASN A 104 -4.16 47.21 -40.83
CA ASN A 104 -3.47 46.70 -42.02
C ASN A 104 -1.94 46.76 -41.84
N TYR A 105 -1.40 45.76 -41.14
CA TYR A 105 0.03 45.65 -40.84
C TYR A 105 0.89 45.48 -42.10
N MET A 106 0.37 44.78 -43.12
CA MET A 106 1.06 44.56 -44.40
C MET A 106 1.36 45.88 -45.14
N ARG A 107 0.48 46.87 -44.99
CA ARG A 107 0.63 48.16 -45.67
C ARG A 107 1.48 49.16 -44.89
N SER A 108 1.37 49.17 -43.57
CA SER A 108 1.79 50.33 -42.77
C SER A 108 2.82 50.04 -41.67
N GLN A 109 3.02 48.77 -41.26
CA GLN A 109 3.96 48.34 -40.21
C GLN A 109 4.27 49.41 -39.14
N PRO A 110 3.29 49.80 -38.31
CA PRO A 110 3.38 51.02 -37.53
C PRO A 110 4.47 50.91 -36.46
N PRO A 111 5.18 52.02 -36.15
CA PRO A 111 6.15 52.03 -35.08
C PRO A 111 5.44 52.00 -33.73
N PHE A 112 5.83 51.05 -32.89
CA PHE A 112 5.39 50.89 -31.51
C PHE A 112 6.52 51.32 -30.58
N MET A 113 6.21 52.21 -29.64
CA MET A 113 7.18 52.73 -28.67
C MET A 113 6.90 52.15 -27.29
N PHE A 114 7.90 51.49 -26.71
CA PHE A 114 7.84 50.99 -25.34
C PHE A 114 9.03 51.50 -24.55
N GLY A 115 8.78 52.40 -23.60
CA GLY A 115 9.85 53.12 -22.89
C GLY A 115 10.71 53.93 -23.86
N ALA A 116 12.02 53.67 -23.87
CA ALA A 116 12.96 54.32 -24.79
C ALA A 116 13.14 53.56 -26.12
N GLU A 117 12.52 52.39 -26.27
CA GLU A 117 12.67 51.55 -27.45
C GLU A 117 11.53 51.76 -28.44
N THR A 118 11.82 51.66 -29.73
CA THR A 118 10.82 51.71 -30.81
C THR A 118 11.05 50.54 -31.76
N PHE A 119 9.99 49.83 -32.11
CA PHE A 119 10.01 48.70 -33.02
C PHE A 119 8.76 48.67 -33.89
N ASN A 120 8.86 48.16 -35.12
CA ASN A 120 7.70 48.03 -35.99
C ASN A 120 6.94 46.75 -35.64
N VAL A 121 5.61 46.84 -35.61
CA VAL A 121 4.74 45.68 -35.45
C VAL A 121 4.23 45.26 -36.82
N ASP A 122 4.25 43.95 -37.08
CA ASP A 122 3.95 43.35 -38.38
C ASP A 122 2.67 42.49 -38.36
N ARG A 123 2.04 42.33 -37.19
CA ARG A 123 0.84 41.53 -36.98
C ARG A 123 0.08 41.97 -35.73
N PRO A 124 -1.19 41.54 -35.56
CA PRO A 124 -1.99 41.85 -34.39
C PRO A 124 -1.33 41.43 -33.06
N PRO A 125 -1.67 42.10 -31.94
CA PRO A 125 -1.06 41.83 -30.62
C PRO A 125 -1.40 40.44 -30.05
N TYR A 126 -2.50 39.84 -30.49
CA TYR A 126 -3.00 38.53 -30.04
C TYR A 126 -3.42 37.69 -31.24
N ASP A 127 -3.22 36.37 -31.16
CA ASP A 127 -3.71 35.40 -32.15
C ASP A 127 -5.12 34.91 -31.78
N VAL A 128 -5.40 34.78 -30.48
CA VAL A 128 -6.70 34.39 -29.93
C VAL A 128 -7.08 35.37 -28.82
N ILE A 129 -8.32 35.86 -28.85
CA ILE A 129 -8.86 36.71 -27.79
C ILE A 129 -10.09 36.04 -27.19
N VAL A 130 -9.99 35.69 -25.93
CA VAL A 130 -11.08 35.16 -25.13
C VAL A 130 -11.61 36.25 -24.20
N LEU A 131 -12.88 36.59 -24.37
CA LEU A 131 -13.59 37.51 -23.48
C LEU A 131 -14.43 36.71 -22.48
N VAL A 132 -14.33 37.08 -21.20
CA VAL A 132 -15.01 36.38 -20.10
C VAL A 132 -15.86 37.36 -19.29
N ASP A 133 -17.17 37.13 -19.31
CA ASP A 133 -18.20 37.86 -18.56
C ASP A 133 -18.52 37.15 -17.22
N SER A 134 -19.23 37.81 -16.30
CA SER A 134 -19.82 37.13 -15.14
C SER A 134 -21.07 36.32 -15.47
N ARG A 135 -21.53 36.37 -16.73
CA ARG A 135 -22.70 35.64 -17.21
C ARG A 135 -22.35 34.80 -18.42
N ASN A 136 -22.95 33.62 -18.52
CA ASN A 136 -22.87 32.80 -19.71
C ASN A 136 -23.75 33.32 -20.85
N GLU A 137 -23.65 32.69 -22.03
CA GLU A 137 -24.42 33.08 -23.22
C GLU A 137 -25.94 33.12 -22.96
N ASN A 138 -26.42 32.22 -22.08
CA ASN A 138 -27.82 32.11 -21.66
C ASN A 138 -28.22 33.16 -20.61
N GLY A 139 -27.29 34.01 -20.19
CA GLY A 139 -27.48 35.07 -19.21
C GLY A 139 -27.44 34.61 -17.75
N ALA A 140 -27.13 33.33 -17.50
CA ALA A 140 -26.98 32.79 -16.16
C ALA A 140 -25.67 33.29 -15.53
N PRO A 141 -25.69 33.83 -14.30
CA PRO A 141 -24.49 34.34 -13.65
C PRO A 141 -23.63 33.21 -13.12
N ILE A 142 -22.31 33.44 -13.04
CA ILE A 142 -21.43 32.55 -12.28
C ILE A 142 -21.83 32.57 -10.81
N LYS A 143 -21.69 31.42 -10.14
CA LYS A 143 -21.92 31.32 -8.69
C LYS A 143 -21.02 32.30 -7.95
N GLY A 144 -21.61 33.08 -7.05
CA GLY A 144 -20.91 34.13 -6.31
C GLY A 144 -20.63 35.41 -7.11
N SER A 145 -21.26 35.59 -8.29
CA SER A 145 -21.15 36.81 -9.10
C SER A 145 -21.29 38.09 -8.28
N GLY A 146 -20.42 39.06 -8.53
CA GLY A 146 -20.34 40.33 -7.79
C GLY A 146 -19.59 40.26 -6.47
N SER A 147 -18.94 39.14 -6.17
CA SER A 147 -18.06 38.96 -5.02
C SER A 147 -16.68 38.42 -5.44
N PHE A 148 -15.72 38.42 -4.51
CA PHE A 148 -14.41 37.81 -4.75
C PHE A 148 -14.48 36.30 -5.03
N GLU A 149 -15.48 35.59 -4.50
CA GLU A 149 -15.68 34.16 -4.78
C GLU A 149 -16.09 33.95 -6.25
N GLY A 150 -16.91 34.83 -6.82
CA GLY A 150 -17.26 34.78 -8.24
C GLY A 150 -16.05 34.98 -9.16
N ILE A 151 -15.13 35.89 -8.79
CA ILE A 151 -13.85 36.06 -9.51
C ILE A 151 -13.02 34.78 -9.41
N LYS A 152 -12.91 34.20 -8.20
CA LYS A 152 -12.17 32.96 -8.00
C LYS A 152 -12.72 31.81 -8.86
N ASN A 153 -14.04 31.63 -8.90
CA ASN A 153 -14.70 30.63 -9.74
C ASN A 153 -14.44 30.85 -11.23
N LEU A 154 -14.40 32.11 -11.69
CA LEU A 154 -14.04 32.46 -13.06
C LEU A 154 -12.57 32.17 -13.36
N CYS A 155 -11.66 32.49 -12.45
CA CYS A 155 -10.24 32.15 -12.58
C CYS A 155 -10.02 30.64 -12.62
N GLU A 156 -10.76 29.87 -11.83
CA GLU A 156 -10.73 28.40 -11.87
C GLU A 156 -11.21 27.87 -13.22
N LEU A 157 -12.32 28.39 -13.75
CA LEU A 157 -12.80 28.06 -15.10
C LEU A 157 -11.77 28.43 -16.17
N VAL A 158 -11.15 29.61 -16.07
CA VAL A 158 -10.12 30.04 -17.01
C VAL A 158 -8.88 29.14 -16.95
N GLY A 159 -8.43 28.80 -15.75
CA GLY A 159 -7.32 27.88 -15.54
C GLY A 159 -7.61 26.48 -16.08
N GLN A 160 -8.84 25.97 -15.90
CA GLN A 160 -9.28 24.71 -16.49
C GLN A 160 -9.25 24.75 -18.02
N GLY A 161 -9.80 25.80 -18.63
CA GLY A 161 -9.73 25.98 -20.08
C GLY A 161 -8.31 26.01 -20.62
N ILE A 162 -7.41 26.75 -19.97
CA ILE A 162 -6.00 26.77 -20.37
C ILE A 162 -5.37 25.39 -20.22
N SER A 163 -5.65 24.66 -19.13
CA SER A 163 -5.10 23.33 -18.92
C SER A 163 -5.54 22.31 -19.99
N LEU A 164 -6.76 22.43 -20.53
CA LEU A 164 -7.23 21.59 -21.64
C LEU A 164 -6.48 21.88 -22.95
N ASN A 165 -5.92 23.08 -23.10
CA ASN A 165 -5.10 23.45 -24.25
C ASN A 165 -3.63 23.02 -24.09
N ILE A 166 -3.25 22.37 -22.99
CA ILE A 166 -1.88 21.92 -22.73
C ILE A 166 -1.82 20.39 -22.87
N GLY A 167 -0.79 19.87 -23.55
CA GLY A 167 -0.57 18.43 -23.73
C GLY A 167 -1.25 17.84 -24.97
N ASN A 168 -1.52 16.52 -24.98
CA ASN A 168 -2.11 15.84 -26.15
C ASN A 168 -3.55 16.28 -26.44
N VAL A 169 -4.34 16.54 -25.39
CA VAL A 169 -5.64 17.23 -25.49
C VAL A 169 -5.47 18.56 -26.20
N GLY A 170 -4.45 19.31 -25.78
CA GLY A 170 -4.05 20.58 -26.37
C GLY A 170 -3.80 20.49 -27.86
N SER A 171 -3.02 19.52 -28.34
CA SER A 171 -2.71 19.40 -29.79
C SER A 171 -3.94 19.17 -30.68
N GLN A 172 -4.94 18.44 -30.19
CA GLN A 172 -6.18 18.18 -30.93
C GLN A 172 -7.20 19.30 -30.77
N ALA A 173 -7.30 19.89 -29.57
CA ALA A 173 -8.05 21.11 -29.34
C ALA A 173 -7.47 22.28 -30.15
N GLU A 174 -6.15 22.37 -30.27
CA GLU A 174 -5.42 23.30 -31.11
C GLU A 174 -5.73 23.05 -32.58
N SER A 175 -5.76 21.79 -33.03
CA SER A 175 -6.21 21.48 -34.40
C SER A 175 -7.64 21.97 -34.67
N ALA A 176 -8.54 21.84 -33.69
CA ALA A 176 -9.90 22.39 -33.80
C ALA A 176 -9.92 23.93 -33.77
N LEU A 177 -9.10 24.57 -32.93
CA LEU A 177 -8.92 26.02 -32.87
C LEU A 177 -8.24 26.58 -34.13
N ASP A 178 -7.33 25.85 -34.74
CA ASP A 178 -6.64 26.22 -35.97
C ASP A 178 -7.59 26.18 -37.16
N ASN A 179 -8.56 25.25 -37.17
CA ASN A 179 -9.67 25.29 -38.11
C ASN A 179 -10.51 26.56 -37.93
N VAL A 180 -10.71 27.03 -36.69
CA VAL A 180 -11.37 28.32 -36.43
C VAL A 180 -10.52 29.49 -36.89
N TYR A 181 -9.20 29.47 -36.70
CA TYR A 181 -8.32 30.50 -37.25
C TYR A 181 -8.43 30.56 -38.78
N GLY A 182 -8.37 29.41 -39.46
CA GLY A 182 -8.57 29.29 -40.90
C GLY A 182 -9.95 29.80 -41.34
N TYR A 183 -11.00 29.49 -40.57
CA TYR A 183 -12.35 29.99 -40.79
C TYR A 183 -12.42 31.52 -40.65
N VAL A 184 -11.93 32.08 -39.55
CA VAL A 184 -11.89 33.54 -39.28
C VAL A 184 -11.11 34.27 -40.37
N ALA A 185 -9.97 33.72 -40.79
CA ALA A 185 -9.16 34.29 -41.87
C ALA A 185 -9.85 34.21 -43.25
N ALA A 186 -10.73 33.23 -43.46
CA ALA A 186 -11.52 33.10 -44.68
C ALA A 186 -12.79 33.97 -44.67
N GLN A 187 -13.22 34.50 -43.52
CA GLN A 187 -14.39 35.36 -43.43
C GLN A 187 -14.19 36.68 -44.14
N ARG A 188 -15.21 37.12 -44.87
CA ARG A 188 -15.22 38.41 -45.54
C ARG A 188 -15.73 39.48 -44.59
N ALA A 189 -15.02 40.60 -44.47
CA ALA A 189 -15.42 41.69 -43.59
C ALA A 189 -16.83 42.22 -43.89
N GLU A 190 -17.26 42.19 -45.16
CA GLU A 190 -18.61 42.58 -45.56
C GLU A 190 -19.72 41.73 -44.91
N GLU A 191 -19.44 40.46 -44.64
CA GLU A 191 -20.36 39.52 -43.98
C GLU A 191 -20.43 39.76 -42.47
N TRP A 192 -19.55 40.59 -41.92
CA TRP A 192 -19.46 40.88 -40.48
C TRP A 192 -19.56 42.38 -40.22
N GLY A 193 -20.33 43.10 -41.05
CA GLY A 193 -20.58 44.54 -40.85
C GLY A 193 -19.34 45.42 -41.07
N GLY A 194 -18.39 44.96 -41.88
CA GLY A 194 -17.11 45.63 -42.14
C GLY A 194 -15.98 45.25 -41.19
N LYS A 195 -16.14 44.15 -40.43
CA LYS A 195 -15.22 43.71 -39.36
C LYS A 195 -14.89 42.22 -39.49
N THR A 196 -13.95 41.71 -38.72
CA THR A 196 -13.61 40.28 -38.66
C THR A 196 -13.89 39.71 -37.26
N PRO A 197 -14.35 38.45 -37.13
CA PRO A 197 -14.77 37.89 -35.83
C PRO A 197 -13.56 37.47 -34.97
N HIS A 198 -12.86 38.46 -34.42
CA HIS A 198 -11.62 38.27 -33.64
C HIS A 198 -11.80 37.83 -32.18
N TYR A 199 -13.03 37.82 -31.68
CA TYR A 199 -13.33 37.58 -30.26
C TYR A 199 -14.07 36.26 -30.09
N SER A 200 -13.64 35.48 -29.10
CA SER A 200 -14.27 34.23 -28.69
C SER A 200 -14.54 34.22 -27.18
N SER A 201 -15.23 33.18 -26.74
CA SER A 201 -15.36 32.82 -25.33
C SER A 201 -15.42 31.31 -25.20
N PHE A 202 -15.37 30.80 -23.97
CA PHE A 202 -15.48 29.37 -23.72
C PHE A 202 -16.10 29.11 -22.35
N GLY A 203 -16.53 27.87 -22.16
CA GLY A 203 -16.86 27.31 -20.87
C GLY A 203 -16.30 25.90 -20.79
N THR A 204 -16.06 25.43 -19.57
CA THR A 204 -15.55 24.07 -19.34
C THR A 204 -16.30 23.42 -18.21
N SER A 205 -16.47 22.11 -18.33
CA SER A 205 -16.87 21.26 -17.23
C SER A 205 -16.03 19.99 -17.26
N VAL A 206 -15.87 19.36 -16.10
CA VAL A 206 -15.16 18.10 -15.96
C VAL A 206 -16.00 17.15 -15.13
N ILE A 207 -16.19 15.92 -15.62
CA ILE A 207 -16.72 14.83 -14.80
C ILE A 207 -15.53 14.05 -14.28
N VAL A 208 -15.39 13.97 -12.95
CA VAL A 208 -14.21 13.38 -12.31
C VAL A 208 -14.60 12.24 -11.39
N TYR A 209 -13.92 11.12 -11.54
CA TYR A 209 -13.85 10.07 -10.53
C TYR A 209 -12.53 10.22 -9.76
N PRO A 210 -12.54 10.68 -8.50
CA PRO A 210 -11.33 11.18 -7.85
C PRO A 210 -10.51 10.07 -7.17
N ILE A 211 -10.41 8.90 -7.81
CA ILE A 211 -9.83 7.72 -7.17
C ILE A 211 -8.35 7.87 -6.88
N GLU A 212 -7.58 8.52 -7.74
CA GLU A 212 -6.15 8.75 -7.51
C GLU A 212 -5.90 9.47 -6.18
N LYS A 213 -6.72 10.50 -5.89
CA LYS A 213 -6.62 11.28 -4.66
C LYS A 213 -7.16 10.53 -3.44
N LEU A 214 -8.06 9.57 -3.65
CA LEU A 214 -8.63 8.74 -2.58
C LEU A 214 -7.85 7.45 -2.34
N PHE A 215 -7.03 7.00 -3.28
CA PHE A 215 -6.30 5.75 -3.20
C PHE A 215 -5.35 5.72 -1.99
N ASN A 216 -4.66 6.83 -1.75
CA ASN A 216 -3.81 7.00 -0.57
C ASN A 216 -4.57 6.79 0.73
N LYS A 217 -5.79 7.30 0.79
CA LYS A 217 -6.67 7.15 1.95
C LYS A 217 -7.15 5.71 2.12
N ILE A 218 -7.48 5.03 1.02
CA ILE A 218 -7.97 3.65 1.04
C ILE A 218 -6.88 2.70 1.55
N TYR A 219 -5.67 2.73 0.97
CA TYR A 219 -4.60 1.83 1.44
C TYR A 219 -4.15 2.20 2.86
N SER A 220 -4.16 3.50 3.24
CA SER A 220 -3.80 3.92 4.59
C SER A 220 -4.82 3.43 5.62
N CYS A 221 -6.12 3.45 5.29
CA CYS A 221 -7.16 2.85 6.12
C CYS A 221 -6.95 1.35 6.29
N TYR A 222 -6.65 0.64 5.19
CA TYR A 222 -6.37 -0.79 5.21
C TYR A 222 -5.18 -1.11 6.11
N CYS A 223 -4.05 -0.40 5.96
CA CYS A 223 -2.89 -0.52 6.85
C CYS A 223 -3.27 -0.26 8.32
N TYR A 224 -4.07 0.77 8.58
CA TYR A 224 -4.50 1.11 9.93
C TYR A 224 -5.29 -0.03 10.59
N LEU A 225 -6.27 -0.59 9.87
CA LEU A 225 -7.08 -1.70 10.35
C LEU A 225 -6.23 -2.96 10.56
N LEU A 226 -5.30 -3.23 9.64
CA LEU A 226 -4.36 -4.36 9.73
C LEU A 226 -3.48 -4.27 10.97
N VAL A 227 -2.84 -3.11 11.20
CA VAL A 227 -2.02 -2.86 12.40
C VAL A 227 -2.86 -2.95 13.67
N ARG A 228 -4.11 -2.47 13.63
CA ARG A 228 -5.05 -2.57 14.75
C ARG A 228 -5.39 -4.03 15.09
N GLN A 229 -5.61 -4.89 14.09
CA GLN A 229 -5.81 -6.32 14.30
C GLN A 229 -4.61 -6.97 14.97
N ILE A 230 -3.39 -6.68 14.49
CA ILE A 230 -2.15 -7.24 15.09
C ILE A 230 -1.98 -6.77 16.54
N ILE A 231 -2.17 -5.47 16.83
CA ILE A 231 -2.09 -4.95 18.20
C ILE A 231 -3.15 -5.62 19.10
N ASN A 232 -4.37 -5.84 18.61
CA ASN A 232 -5.40 -6.54 19.39
C ASN A 232 -5.02 -7.99 19.68
N ALA A 233 -4.35 -8.68 18.74
CA ALA A 233 -3.83 -10.03 18.94
C ALA A 233 -2.72 -10.06 20.00
N VAL A 234 -1.83 -9.06 20.01
CA VAL A 234 -0.74 -8.92 21.01
C VAL A 234 -1.29 -8.59 22.41
N ARG A 235 -2.29 -7.72 22.49
CA ARG A 235 -2.88 -7.28 23.78
C ARG A 235 -3.74 -8.34 24.47
N GLY A 236 -4.06 -9.45 23.81
CA GLY A 236 -4.78 -10.55 24.45
C GLY A 236 -6.13 -10.13 25.04
N LYS A 237 -6.96 -9.38 24.31
CA LYS A 237 -8.33 -9.06 24.75
C LYS A 237 -9.27 -10.28 24.86
N VAL A 238 -8.76 -11.48 24.60
CA VAL A 238 -9.48 -12.75 24.73
C VAL A 238 -9.18 -13.30 26.12
N TYR A 239 -10.23 -13.60 26.89
CA TYR A 239 -10.10 -14.39 28.12
C TYR A 239 -9.40 -15.70 27.78
N LEU A 240 -8.20 -15.91 28.31
CA LEU A 240 -7.49 -17.17 28.17
C LEU A 240 -8.20 -18.22 29.01
N ASN A 241 -8.70 -19.27 28.36
CA ASN A 241 -9.27 -20.40 29.07
C ASN A 241 -8.14 -21.31 29.57
N GLU A 242 -7.76 -21.14 30.83
CA GLU A 242 -6.70 -21.92 31.48
C GLU A 242 -6.96 -23.43 31.43
N GLU A 243 -8.21 -23.88 31.51
CA GLU A 243 -8.55 -25.30 31.39
C GLU A 243 -8.31 -25.83 29.97
N GLU A 244 -8.57 -25.02 28.95
CA GLU A 244 -8.31 -25.40 27.57
C GLU A 244 -6.80 -25.51 27.32
N ILE A 245 -6.01 -24.55 27.81
CA ILE A 245 -4.55 -24.60 27.72
C ILE A 245 -4.01 -25.84 28.43
N GLU A 246 -4.52 -26.16 29.62
CA GLU A 246 -4.07 -27.35 30.36
C GLU A 246 -4.41 -28.66 29.64
N LYS A 247 -5.60 -28.73 29.02
CA LYS A 247 -5.97 -29.86 28.16
C LYS A 247 -5.03 -29.97 26.96
N ASP A 248 -4.75 -28.87 26.27
CA ASP A 248 -3.86 -28.85 25.11
C ASP A 248 -2.44 -29.34 25.48
N ILE A 249 -1.91 -28.86 26.60
CA ILE A 249 -0.64 -29.31 27.16
C ILE A 249 -0.67 -30.81 27.45
N THR A 250 -1.72 -31.30 28.10
CA THR A 250 -1.85 -32.72 28.42
C THR A 250 -1.84 -33.58 27.16
N HIS A 251 -2.56 -33.17 26.10
CA HIS A 251 -2.52 -33.85 24.81
C HIS A 251 -1.12 -33.81 24.20
N PHE A 252 -0.47 -32.64 24.17
CA PHE A 252 0.90 -32.51 23.68
C PHE A 252 1.87 -33.47 24.37
N PHE A 253 1.84 -33.55 25.71
CA PHE A 253 2.70 -34.46 26.45
C PHE A 253 2.38 -35.94 26.19
N THR A 254 1.10 -36.27 26.01
CA THR A 254 0.64 -37.64 25.74
C THR A 254 1.06 -38.08 24.33
N ASP A 255 0.70 -37.29 23.32
CA ASP A 255 0.94 -37.58 21.91
C ASP A 255 2.44 -37.67 21.58
N ASN A 256 3.27 -36.89 22.29
CA ASN A 256 4.71 -36.88 22.10
C ASN A 256 5.48 -37.80 23.06
N ARG A 257 4.77 -38.61 23.86
CA ARG A 257 5.37 -39.56 24.81
C ARG A 257 6.35 -38.88 25.77
N LEU A 258 5.97 -37.72 26.30
CA LEU A 258 6.77 -36.91 27.24
C LEU A 258 6.32 -37.05 28.70
N LEU A 259 5.27 -37.83 28.96
CA LEU A 259 4.72 -38.01 30.30
C LEU A 259 5.70 -38.68 31.26
N GLU A 260 5.86 -38.07 32.43
CA GLU A 260 6.75 -38.56 33.47
C GLU A 260 6.30 -39.90 34.07
N GLU A 261 5.02 -39.99 34.40
CA GLU A 261 4.44 -41.10 35.18
C GLU A 261 4.59 -42.46 34.49
N THR A 262 4.77 -42.45 33.17
CA THR A 262 4.87 -43.64 32.32
C THR A 262 6.29 -43.97 31.90
N ASN A 263 7.31 -43.20 32.35
CA ASN A 263 8.71 -43.36 31.96
C ASN A 263 8.97 -43.38 30.43
N ASN A 264 8.05 -42.84 29.63
CA ASN A 264 8.08 -42.90 28.17
C ASN A 264 9.41 -42.40 27.56
N ILE A 265 9.97 -41.30 28.09
CA ILE A 265 11.26 -40.77 27.61
C ILE A 265 12.39 -41.78 27.86
N LEU A 266 12.38 -42.44 29.02
CA LEU A 266 13.40 -43.44 29.36
C LEU A 266 13.27 -44.66 28.44
N ASP A 267 12.04 -45.10 28.17
CA ASP A 267 11.76 -46.28 27.34
C ASP A 267 12.09 -46.03 25.87
N ASP A 268 11.82 -44.83 25.38
CA ASP A 268 12.22 -44.40 24.04
C ASP A 268 13.75 -44.32 23.88
N LEU A 269 14.49 -44.04 24.97
CA LEU A 269 15.95 -43.96 24.96
C LEU A 269 16.61 -45.34 25.03
N PHE A 270 16.11 -46.25 25.86
CA PHE A 270 16.64 -47.60 25.97
C PHE A 270 15.60 -48.53 26.60
N ASP A 271 15.48 -49.74 26.08
CA ASP A 271 14.60 -50.79 26.61
C ASP A 271 15.42 -51.72 27.52
N PRO A 272 15.14 -51.76 28.84
CA PRO A 272 15.82 -52.63 29.80
C PRO A 272 15.88 -54.11 29.40
N SER A 273 14.88 -54.60 28.66
CA SER A 273 14.80 -56.01 28.27
C SER A 273 15.89 -56.44 27.28
N LYS A 274 16.61 -55.48 26.68
CA LYS A 274 17.72 -55.74 25.76
C LYS A 274 19.01 -56.19 26.46
N ILE A 275 19.11 -56.03 27.78
CA ILE A 275 20.25 -56.50 28.55
C ILE A 275 20.04 -57.96 28.94
N ALA A 276 20.92 -58.83 28.48
CA ALA A 276 21.00 -60.20 28.98
C ALA A 276 21.79 -60.23 30.30
N LEU A 277 21.16 -60.77 31.35
CA LEU A 277 21.83 -60.96 32.65
C LEU A 277 23.02 -61.91 32.52
N MET A 278 24.07 -61.69 33.30
CA MET A 278 25.29 -62.49 33.22
C MET A 278 25.03 -63.92 33.70
N ALA A 279 25.19 -64.88 32.80
CA ALA A 279 25.21 -66.30 33.12
C ALA A 279 26.65 -66.80 33.32
N LEU A 280 26.81 -67.85 34.13
CA LEU A 280 28.09 -68.52 34.32
C LEU A 280 28.43 -69.36 33.07
N PRO A 281 29.53 -69.07 32.35
CA PRO A 281 29.95 -69.85 31.19
C PRO A 281 30.58 -71.18 31.58
N ASP A 282 30.53 -72.13 30.65
CA ASP A 282 31.28 -73.38 30.76
C ASP A 282 32.80 -73.11 30.71
N GLY A 283 33.57 -73.69 31.64
CA GLY A 283 35.03 -73.62 31.65
C GLY A 283 35.67 -72.63 32.64
N ILE A 284 34.89 -71.84 33.40
CA ILE A 284 35.46 -70.97 34.45
C ILE A 284 35.80 -71.79 35.71
N ASP A 285 37.10 -71.94 35.98
CA ASP A 285 37.61 -72.80 37.06
C ASP A 285 38.42 -72.07 38.15
N SER A 286 38.67 -70.78 38.02
CA SER A 286 39.45 -69.99 38.97
C SER A 286 38.78 -68.67 39.32
N ALA A 287 39.12 -68.12 40.49
CA ALA A 287 38.62 -66.83 40.93
C ALA A 287 39.05 -65.67 40.00
N SER A 288 40.29 -65.71 39.47
CA SER A 288 40.76 -64.70 38.51
C SER A 288 39.98 -64.78 37.21
N ALA A 289 39.78 -65.99 36.65
CA ALA A 289 39.00 -66.16 35.42
C ALA A 289 37.55 -65.68 35.56
N LEU A 290 36.92 -65.87 36.72
CA LEU A 290 35.58 -65.33 36.99
C LEU A 290 35.58 -63.80 37.04
N LYS A 291 36.58 -63.20 37.71
CA LYS A 291 36.68 -61.73 37.83
C LYS A 291 36.94 -61.10 36.47
N ASP A 292 37.88 -61.65 35.70
CA ASP A 292 38.19 -61.19 34.35
C ASP A 292 36.96 -61.32 33.42
N TYR A 293 36.23 -62.43 33.50
CA TYR A 293 34.98 -62.61 32.75
C TYR A 293 33.94 -61.55 33.14
N ALA A 294 33.66 -61.39 34.43
CA ALA A 294 32.65 -60.44 34.91
C ALA A 294 33.01 -58.99 34.55
N ASP A 295 34.28 -58.60 34.72
CA ASP A 295 34.74 -57.25 34.44
C ASP A 295 34.74 -56.96 32.91
N ASN A 296 35.09 -57.93 32.07
CA ASN A 296 35.02 -57.79 30.61
C ASN A 296 33.57 -57.73 30.12
N GLN A 297 32.71 -58.64 30.58
CA GLN A 297 31.28 -58.61 30.22
C GLN A 297 30.61 -57.32 30.68
N TRP A 298 30.95 -56.82 31.88
CA TRP A 298 30.43 -55.56 32.37
C TRP A 298 30.86 -54.39 31.48
N LYS A 299 32.14 -54.34 31.06
CA LYS A 299 32.63 -53.32 30.12
C LYS A 299 31.95 -53.38 28.75
N ASP A 300 31.71 -54.58 28.23
CA ASP A 300 31.01 -54.77 26.96
C ASP A 300 29.56 -54.25 27.06
N LEU A 301 28.84 -54.64 28.12
CA LEU A 301 27.49 -54.15 28.39
C LEU A 301 27.47 -52.63 28.61
N GLU A 302 28.40 -52.09 29.38
CA GLU A 302 28.56 -50.64 29.58
C GLU A 302 28.69 -49.91 28.24
N SER A 303 29.52 -50.43 27.33
CA SER A 303 29.72 -49.85 26.01
C SER A 303 28.45 -49.94 25.15
N ILE A 304 27.76 -51.09 25.14
CA ILE A 304 26.51 -51.29 24.41
C ILE A 304 25.44 -50.30 24.88
N ILE A 305 25.24 -50.20 26.20
CA ILE A 305 24.25 -49.30 26.81
C ILE A 305 24.55 -47.85 26.41
N LYS A 306 25.79 -47.39 26.59
CA LYS A 306 26.19 -46.01 26.24
C LYS A 306 25.97 -45.70 24.76
N ASN A 307 26.40 -46.60 23.87
CA ASN A 307 26.30 -46.40 22.42
C ASN A 307 24.84 -46.35 21.94
N GLU A 308 24.00 -47.24 22.44
CA GLU A 308 22.58 -47.27 22.07
C GLU A 308 21.83 -46.05 22.62
N LEU A 309 22.13 -45.64 23.86
CA LEU A 309 21.63 -44.41 24.45
C LEU A 309 22.03 -43.17 23.67
N ASP A 310 23.30 -43.02 23.26
CA ASP A 310 23.77 -41.87 22.50
C ASP A 310 23.10 -41.76 21.12
N LYS A 311 22.90 -42.90 20.46
CA LYS A 311 22.19 -42.98 19.18
C LYS A 311 20.73 -42.54 19.33
N ASN A 312 20.01 -43.11 20.31
CA ASN A 312 18.60 -42.84 20.52
C ASN A 312 18.37 -41.41 21.05
N LEU A 313 19.29 -40.90 21.88
CA LEU A 313 19.29 -39.51 22.35
C LEU A 313 19.27 -38.53 21.17
N THR A 314 20.20 -38.69 20.22
CA THR A 314 20.33 -37.78 19.08
C THR A 314 19.03 -37.72 18.26
N GLN A 315 18.41 -38.89 18.01
CA GLN A 315 17.15 -38.98 17.29
C GLN A 315 15.99 -38.37 18.08
N LYS A 316 15.88 -38.68 19.37
CA LYS A 316 14.81 -38.16 20.23
C LYS A 316 14.91 -36.65 20.40
N MET A 317 16.10 -36.08 20.57
CA MET A 317 16.30 -34.63 20.66
C MET A 317 15.85 -33.92 19.39
N ALA A 318 16.29 -34.37 18.22
CA ALA A 318 15.92 -33.75 16.94
C ALA A 318 14.41 -33.82 16.67
N GLN A 319 13.79 -34.97 16.95
CA GLN A 319 12.35 -35.14 16.80
C GLN A 319 11.58 -34.21 17.75
N THR A 320 11.99 -34.17 19.02
CA THR A 320 11.26 -33.44 20.06
C THR A 320 11.40 -31.93 19.87
N GLN A 321 12.59 -31.45 19.49
CA GLN A 321 12.84 -30.05 19.13
C GLN A 321 11.93 -29.60 17.99
N LYS A 322 11.92 -30.36 16.89
CA LYS A 322 11.09 -30.00 15.73
C LYS A 322 9.61 -29.97 16.08
N THR A 323 9.11 -30.98 16.80
CA THR A 323 7.69 -31.03 17.15
C THR A 323 7.29 -29.86 18.04
N ILE A 324 8.09 -29.44 19.02
CA ILE A 324 7.73 -28.29 19.87
C ILE A 324 7.76 -26.98 19.08
N GLU A 325 8.73 -26.78 18.19
CA GLU A 325 8.82 -25.59 17.33
C GLU A 325 7.59 -25.48 16.41
N ASP A 326 7.24 -26.57 15.74
CA ASP A 326 6.07 -26.64 14.85
C ASP A 326 4.76 -26.40 15.63
N THR A 327 4.64 -26.97 16.84
CA THR A 327 3.46 -26.81 17.71
C THR A 327 3.30 -25.36 18.18
N LEU A 328 4.37 -24.73 18.65
CA LEU A 328 4.33 -23.35 19.14
C LEU A 328 3.89 -22.38 18.02
N ARG A 329 4.43 -22.57 16.81
CA ARG A 329 4.08 -21.77 15.63
C ARG A 329 2.64 -21.99 15.18
N GLU A 330 2.19 -23.23 15.16
CA GLU A 330 0.80 -23.54 14.80
C GLU A 330 -0.16 -22.88 15.78
N ARG A 331 0.08 -22.97 17.09
CA ARG A 331 -0.77 -22.34 18.12
C ARG A 331 -0.72 -20.82 18.07
N GLU A 332 0.40 -20.23 17.71
CA GLU A 332 0.53 -18.79 17.49
C GLU A 332 -0.39 -18.32 16.35
N ILE A 333 -0.42 -19.07 15.25
CA ILE A 333 -1.27 -18.77 14.10
C ILE A 333 -2.75 -19.07 14.38
N SER A 334 -3.06 -20.21 15.00
CA SER A 334 -4.44 -20.69 15.15
C SER A 334 -5.16 -20.04 16.33
N LYS A 335 -4.49 -19.95 17.50
CA LYS A 335 -5.06 -19.44 18.76
C LYS A 335 -4.53 -18.08 19.20
N GLY A 336 -3.44 -17.61 18.59
CA GLY A 336 -2.86 -16.29 18.83
C GLY A 336 -1.57 -16.33 19.67
N PRO A 337 -0.76 -15.25 19.60
CA PRO A 337 0.58 -15.22 20.21
C PRO A 337 0.53 -15.29 21.74
N VAL A 338 -0.48 -14.69 22.38
CA VAL A 338 -0.65 -14.76 23.84
C VAL A 338 -0.94 -16.18 24.31
N TYR A 339 -1.76 -16.93 23.56
CA TYR A 339 -2.04 -18.33 23.86
C TYR A 339 -0.77 -19.17 23.73
N SER A 340 -0.05 -19.00 22.62
CA SER A 340 1.18 -19.75 22.36
C SER A 340 2.28 -19.45 23.40
N LEU A 341 2.40 -18.19 23.84
CA LEU A 341 3.30 -17.79 24.91
C LEU A 341 2.95 -18.52 26.23
N ARG A 342 1.68 -18.49 26.65
CA ARG A 342 1.23 -19.20 27.87
C ARG A 342 1.43 -20.70 27.79
N PHE A 343 1.14 -21.28 26.63
CA PHE A 343 1.40 -22.69 26.36
C PHE A 343 2.89 -23.00 26.55
N GLY A 344 3.79 -22.23 25.92
CA GLY A 344 5.23 -22.36 26.07
C GLY A 344 5.70 -22.23 27.53
N GLU A 345 5.24 -21.21 28.27
CA GLU A 345 5.59 -21.01 29.68
C GLU A 345 5.23 -22.22 30.55
N LYS A 346 4.06 -22.82 30.33
CA LYS A 346 3.64 -24.01 31.07
C LYS A 346 4.41 -25.27 30.66
N ILE A 347 4.73 -25.46 29.36
CA ILE A 347 5.64 -26.52 28.91
C ILE A 347 6.99 -26.38 29.62
N HIS A 348 7.57 -25.17 29.61
CA HIS A 348 8.84 -24.87 30.28
C HIS A 348 8.78 -25.25 31.76
N SER A 349 7.76 -24.78 32.48
CA SER A 349 7.57 -25.09 33.91
C SER A 349 7.47 -26.59 34.20
N ARG A 350 6.69 -27.33 33.40
CA ARG A 350 6.51 -28.79 33.57
C ARG A 350 7.80 -29.56 33.28
N MET A 351 8.57 -29.13 32.29
CA MET A 351 9.85 -29.74 31.94
C MET A 351 10.94 -29.45 32.97
N GLU A 352 10.98 -28.25 33.56
CA GLU A 352 11.87 -27.95 34.70
C GLU A 352 11.54 -28.83 35.90
N GLY A 353 10.26 -29.00 36.23
CA GLY A 353 9.84 -29.93 37.29
C GLY A 353 10.27 -31.38 37.04
N TYR A 354 10.14 -31.86 35.80
CA TYR A 354 10.63 -33.19 35.41
C TYR A 354 12.16 -33.30 35.59
N ARG A 355 12.89 -32.28 35.13
CA ARG A 355 14.35 -32.22 35.21
C ARG A 355 14.84 -32.28 36.67
N GLU A 356 14.26 -31.48 37.56
CA GLU A 356 14.60 -31.47 38.98
C GLU A 356 14.37 -32.83 39.64
N LYS A 357 13.22 -33.46 39.37
CA LYS A 357 12.93 -34.79 39.92
C LYS A 357 13.88 -35.87 39.41
N ARG A 358 14.25 -35.86 38.12
CA ARG A 358 15.23 -36.80 37.57
C ARG A 358 16.63 -36.60 38.14
N LEU A 359 17.04 -35.37 38.41
CA LEU A 359 18.32 -35.09 39.07
C LEU A 359 18.38 -35.69 40.48
N GLU A 360 17.29 -35.60 41.25
CA GLU A 360 17.21 -36.24 42.56
C GLU A 360 17.30 -37.76 42.46
N GLU A 361 16.54 -38.38 41.56
CA GLU A 361 16.58 -39.83 41.34
C GLU A 361 17.96 -40.35 40.88
N ILE A 362 18.74 -39.54 40.17
CA ILE A 362 20.11 -39.87 39.79
C ILE A 362 21.01 -39.86 41.03
N ARG A 363 20.90 -38.84 41.90
CA ARG A 363 21.70 -38.74 43.13
C ARG A 363 21.50 -39.96 44.03
N GLU A 364 20.26 -40.35 44.27
CA GLU A 364 19.92 -41.51 45.08
C GLU A 364 20.51 -42.80 44.50
N ARG A 365 20.38 -43.01 43.18
CA ARG A 365 20.90 -44.20 42.50
C ARG A 365 22.42 -44.23 42.41
N GLU A 366 23.09 -43.08 42.29
CA GLU A 366 24.56 -43.02 42.30
C GLU A 366 25.13 -43.45 43.65
N GLU A 367 24.49 -43.05 44.74
CA GLU A 367 24.84 -43.51 46.09
C GLU A 367 24.57 -45.01 46.25
N GLU A 368 23.43 -45.50 45.76
CA GLU A 368 23.13 -46.94 45.68
C GLU A 368 24.22 -47.69 44.90
N LEU A 369 24.56 -47.23 43.69
CA LEU A 369 25.55 -47.84 42.80
C LEU A 369 26.91 -47.97 43.49
N LYS A 370 27.31 -46.94 44.25
CA LYS A 370 28.55 -46.97 45.03
C LYS A 370 28.52 -48.07 46.08
N ASN A 371 27.44 -48.13 46.86
CA ASN A 371 27.27 -49.10 47.94
C ASN A 371 27.25 -50.55 47.40
N ILE A 372 26.54 -50.82 46.30
CA ILE A 372 26.46 -52.17 45.73
C ILE A 372 27.77 -52.61 45.06
N LYS A 373 28.57 -51.69 44.51
CA LYS A 373 29.92 -51.99 44.01
C LYS A 373 30.85 -52.40 45.14
N GLU A 374 30.86 -51.64 46.25
CA GLU A 374 31.64 -51.97 47.44
C GLU A 374 31.24 -53.34 48.03
N ASP A 375 29.94 -53.63 48.08
CA ASP A 375 29.41 -54.92 48.53
C ASP A 375 29.79 -56.09 47.61
N ALA A 376 29.69 -55.92 46.28
CA ALA A 376 30.11 -56.94 45.31
C ALA A 376 31.61 -57.26 45.41
N ASP A 377 32.44 -56.22 45.55
CA ASP A 377 33.88 -56.38 45.73
C ASP A 377 34.23 -57.04 47.07
N ALA A 378 33.53 -56.67 48.15
CA ALA A 378 33.68 -57.32 49.45
C ALA A 378 33.25 -58.80 49.40
N PHE A 379 32.14 -59.09 48.73
CA PHE A 379 31.65 -60.44 48.51
C PHE A 379 32.67 -61.30 47.76
N PHE A 380 33.27 -60.77 46.69
CA PHE A 380 34.29 -61.46 45.91
C PHE A 380 35.53 -61.78 46.77
N ARG A 381 36.07 -60.79 47.48
CA ARG A 381 37.26 -60.97 48.34
C ARG A 381 37.04 -62.00 49.44
N ASN A 382 35.88 -61.95 50.09
CA ASN A 382 35.62 -62.77 51.28
C ASN A 382 35.14 -64.18 50.94
N ASN A 383 34.32 -64.35 49.90
CA ASN A 383 33.64 -65.63 49.61
C ASN A 383 34.25 -66.40 48.43
N ILE A 384 34.88 -65.70 47.46
CA ILE A 384 35.42 -66.32 46.24
C ILE A 384 36.95 -66.40 46.29
N GLN A 385 37.64 -65.31 46.59
CA GLN A 385 39.11 -65.25 46.56
C GLN A 385 39.76 -66.04 47.72
N ARG A 386 39.13 -66.04 48.90
CA ARG A 386 39.61 -66.74 50.11
C ARG A 386 38.93 -68.10 50.34
N MET A 387 38.37 -68.70 49.30
CA MET A 387 37.53 -69.91 49.41
C MET A 387 38.31 -71.13 49.94
N SER A 388 37.86 -71.68 51.07
CA SER A 388 38.46 -72.86 51.72
C SER A 388 38.05 -74.19 51.07
N TRP A 389 38.89 -75.23 51.17
CA TRP A 389 38.71 -76.54 50.53
C TRP A 389 37.36 -77.22 50.81
N LYS A 390 36.76 -76.98 51.99
CA LYS A 390 35.45 -77.53 52.39
C LYS A 390 34.27 -76.98 51.58
N TYR A 391 34.40 -75.84 50.90
CA TYR A 391 33.31 -75.16 50.19
C TYR A 391 33.31 -75.40 48.67
N ARG A 392 34.20 -76.26 48.15
CA ARG A 392 34.31 -76.58 46.71
C ARG A 392 33.00 -77.09 46.09
N LEU A 393 32.14 -77.76 46.85
CA LEU A 393 30.81 -78.23 46.43
C LEU A 393 29.80 -77.09 46.16
N ARG A 394 30.02 -75.90 46.73
CA ARG A 394 29.15 -74.71 46.55
C ARG A 394 29.75 -73.66 45.59
N LYS A 395 30.90 -73.95 44.98
CA LYS A 395 31.64 -73.03 44.11
C LYS A 395 30.77 -72.44 42.99
N LYS A 396 30.00 -73.28 42.29
CA LYS A 396 29.12 -72.86 41.20
C LYS A 396 28.10 -71.82 41.66
N LYS A 397 27.43 -72.09 42.80
CA LYS A 397 26.44 -71.20 43.39
C LYS A 397 27.03 -69.84 43.81
N LEU A 398 28.22 -69.84 44.44
CA LEU A 398 28.90 -68.58 44.82
C LEU A 398 29.31 -67.75 43.60
N TYR A 399 29.69 -68.40 42.50
CA TYR A 399 30.02 -67.71 41.25
C TYR A 399 28.77 -67.10 40.62
N GLU A 400 27.66 -67.84 40.59
CA GLU A 400 26.35 -67.33 40.16
C GLU A 400 25.89 -66.14 41.02
N GLU A 401 26.01 -66.21 42.34
CA GLU A 401 25.67 -65.10 43.26
C GLU A 401 26.51 -63.83 43.00
N TYR A 402 27.80 -63.98 42.68
CA TYR A 402 28.64 -62.84 42.30
C TYR A 402 28.23 -62.25 40.95
N LEU A 403 27.95 -63.07 39.94
CA LEU A 403 27.47 -62.60 38.63
C LEU A 403 26.09 -61.93 38.73
N GLN A 404 25.22 -62.37 39.65
CA GLN A 404 23.97 -61.68 39.97
C GLN A 404 24.22 -60.28 40.55
N LYS A 405 25.20 -60.13 41.46
CA LYS A 405 25.58 -58.80 41.99
C LYS A 405 26.12 -57.87 40.89
N ILE A 406 26.92 -58.38 39.97
CA ILE A 406 27.41 -57.60 38.81
C ILE A 406 26.26 -57.26 37.85
N SER A 407 25.30 -58.16 37.67
CA SER A 407 24.09 -57.88 36.89
C SER A 407 23.26 -56.76 37.52
N TYR A 408 23.09 -56.78 38.85
CA TYR A 408 22.42 -55.68 39.57
C TYR A 408 23.16 -54.34 39.44
N ILE A 409 24.49 -54.35 39.52
CA ILE A 409 25.32 -53.17 39.23
C ILE A 409 25.05 -52.63 37.81
N THR A 410 24.89 -53.53 36.83
CA THR A 410 24.61 -53.16 35.45
C THR A 410 23.22 -52.54 35.30
N GLU A 411 22.20 -53.08 35.97
CA GLU A 411 20.84 -52.54 35.98
C GLU A 411 20.79 -51.13 36.58
N VAL A 412 21.39 -50.93 37.76
CA VAL A 412 21.42 -49.61 38.41
C VAL A 412 22.22 -48.61 37.57
N PHE A 413 23.34 -49.03 36.99
CA PHE A 413 24.13 -48.21 36.07
C PHE A 413 23.33 -47.77 34.83
N MET A 414 22.63 -48.70 34.19
CA MET A 414 21.77 -48.41 33.04
C MET A 414 20.68 -47.40 33.43
N GLU A 415 20.01 -47.58 34.56
CA GLU A 415 18.95 -46.68 35.03
C GLU A 415 19.47 -45.25 35.28
N ILE A 416 20.71 -45.10 35.76
CA ILE A 416 21.37 -43.79 35.90
C ILE A 416 21.62 -43.17 34.53
N GLU A 417 22.21 -43.92 33.60
CA GLU A 417 22.54 -43.40 32.27
C GLU A 417 21.28 -43.04 31.46
N ARG A 418 20.21 -43.85 31.52
CA ARG A 418 18.90 -43.53 30.91
C ARG A 418 18.38 -42.18 31.39
N ARG A 419 18.45 -41.91 32.70
CA ARG A 419 18.00 -40.64 33.30
C ARG A 419 18.89 -39.46 32.92
N ARG A 420 20.22 -39.64 32.90
CA ARG A 420 21.15 -38.61 32.45
C ARG A 420 20.84 -38.19 31.01
N LYS A 421 20.55 -39.15 30.14
CA LYS A 421 20.19 -38.89 28.74
C LYS A 421 18.79 -38.30 28.60
N ALA A 422 17.83 -38.72 29.41
CA ALA A 422 16.51 -38.10 29.46
C ALA A 422 16.59 -36.62 29.87
N ILE A 423 17.43 -36.27 30.85
CA ILE A 423 17.68 -34.87 31.21
C ILE A 423 18.20 -34.06 30.02
N GLN A 424 19.07 -34.63 29.19
CA GLN A 424 19.56 -33.93 27.98
C GLN A 424 18.44 -33.67 26.96
N VAL A 425 17.48 -34.60 26.81
CA VAL A 425 16.27 -34.36 25.99
C VAL A 425 15.44 -33.22 26.58
N CYS A 426 15.28 -33.18 27.90
CA CYS A 426 14.55 -32.14 28.60
C CYS A 426 15.23 -30.77 28.50
N ASP A 427 16.55 -30.73 28.63
CA ASP A 427 17.35 -29.51 28.51
C ASP A 427 17.21 -28.89 27.12
N GLU A 428 17.23 -29.70 26.05
CA GLU A 428 17.03 -29.18 24.68
C GLU A 428 15.61 -28.68 24.45
N LEU A 429 14.60 -29.35 25.02
CA LEU A 429 13.22 -28.88 25.03
C LEU A 429 13.08 -27.53 25.74
N ILE A 430 13.57 -27.43 26.98
CA ILE A 430 13.55 -26.21 27.80
C ILE A 430 14.22 -25.08 27.05
N LYS A 431 15.41 -25.31 26.51
CA LYS A 431 16.18 -24.34 25.72
C LYS A 431 15.42 -23.86 24.49
N THR A 432 14.77 -24.77 23.76
CA THR A 432 13.98 -24.45 22.56
C THR A 432 12.77 -23.59 22.90
N VAL A 433 12.01 -23.99 23.93
CA VAL A 433 10.85 -23.23 24.40
C VAL A 433 11.26 -21.87 24.95
N LYS A 434 12.35 -21.80 25.73
CA LYS A 434 12.88 -20.54 26.26
C LYS A 434 13.30 -19.58 25.16
N LYS A 435 13.98 -20.07 24.11
CA LYS A 435 14.35 -19.26 22.93
C LYS A 435 13.11 -18.68 22.24
N TYR A 436 12.03 -19.45 22.14
CA TYR A 436 10.76 -18.97 21.59
C TYR A 436 10.11 -17.91 22.49
N ILE A 437 10.00 -18.15 23.80
CA ILE A 437 9.44 -17.20 24.78
C ILE A 437 10.21 -15.86 24.75
N GLU A 438 11.54 -15.91 24.78
CA GLU A 438 12.40 -14.73 24.73
C GLU A 438 12.30 -14.01 23.36
N GLY A 439 12.07 -14.77 22.28
CA GLY A 439 11.88 -14.24 20.93
C GLY A 439 10.54 -13.52 20.75
N LEU A 440 9.46 -14.06 21.34
CA LEU A 440 8.09 -13.52 21.27
C LEU A 440 7.88 -12.40 22.30
N SER A 441 8.61 -11.30 22.15
CA SER A 441 8.46 -10.13 23.00
C SER A 441 7.22 -9.32 22.61
N LEU A 442 6.08 -9.64 23.22
CA LEU A 442 4.81 -8.95 23.00
C LEU A 442 4.92 -7.43 23.23
N GLU A 443 5.68 -7.00 24.23
CA GLU A 443 5.92 -5.58 24.51
C GLU A 443 6.67 -4.88 23.36
N ASN A 444 7.74 -5.50 22.83
CA ASN A 444 8.48 -4.93 21.71
C ASN A 444 7.65 -4.91 20.43
N ILE A 445 6.87 -5.97 20.18
CA ILE A 445 5.94 -6.03 19.05
C ILE A 445 4.90 -4.90 19.17
N GLU A 446 4.27 -4.73 20.34
CA GLU A 446 3.31 -3.64 20.56
C GLU A 446 3.96 -2.26 20.39
N LYS A 447 5.18 -2.06 20.89
CA LYS A 447 5.92 -0.81 20.76
C LYS A 447 6.21 -0.48 19.29
N THR A 448 6.74 -1.45 18.54
CA THR A 448 7.03 -1.29 17.10
C THR A 448 5.75 -1.00 16.32
N LEU A 449 4.69 -1.78 16.54
CA LEU A 449 3.39 -1.56 15.90
C LEU A 449 2.75 -0.24 16.30
N SER A 450 2.93 0.23 17.53
CA SER A 450 2.42 1.54 17.97
C SER A 450 3.11 2.71 17.25
N ILE A 451 4.41 2.58 16.97
CA ILE A 451 5.15 3.57 16.16
C ILE A 451 4.62 3.56 14.72
N VAL A 452 4.50 2.37 14.11
CA VAL A 452 3.95 2.22 12.76
C VAL A 452 2.53 2.78 12.68
N ARG A 453 1.68 2.43 13.64
CA ARG A 453 0.31 2.90 13.75
C ARG A 453 0.24 4.42 13.75
N ARG A 454 1.02 5.11 14.58
CA ARG A 454 1.06 6.58 14.61
C ARG A 454 1.47 7.19 13.26
N LYS A 455 2.44 6.58 12.56
CA LYS A 455 2.86 7.03 11.23
C LYS A 455 1.74 6.84 10.20
N VAL A 456 1.06 5.70 10.21
CA VAL A 456 -0.08 5.40 9.31
C VAL A 456 -1.27 6.29 9.64
N GLU A 457 -1.60 6.49 10.92
CA GLU A 457 -2.66 7.42 11.37
C GLU A 457 -2.36 8.85 10.90
N THR A 458 -1.11 9.31 10.99
CA THR A 458 -0.72 10.65 10.51
C THR A 458 -0.96 10.80 9.00
N GLU A 459 -0.64 9.78 8.20
CA GLU A 459 -0.89 9.78 6.75
C GLU A 459 -2.39 9.71 6.43
N TYR A 460 -3.12 8.84 7.13
CA TYR A 460 -4.56 8.67 6.98
C TYR A 460 -5.37 9.93 7.37
N PHE A 461 -5.05 10.54 8.51
CA PHE A 461 -5.73 11.75 8.99
C PHE A 461 -5.19 13.03 8.33
N GLY A 462 -3.90 13.06 7.95
CA GLY A 462 -3.30 14.17 7.21
C GLY A 462 -3.95 14.36 5.84
N THR A 463 -4.20 13.26 5.12
CA THR A 463 -4.93 13.28 3.83
C THR A 463 -6.43 13.57 3.98
N THR A 464 -6.99 13.50 5.19
CA THR A 464 -8.40 13.83 5.44
C THR A 464 -8.64 15.34 5.60
N LEU A 465 -7.60 16.12 5.90
CA LEU A 465 -7.66 17.58 5.99
C LEU A 465 -7.53 18.28 4.63
N GLU A 466 -6.92 17.63 3.65
CA GLU A 466 -7.02 18.07 2.26
C GLU A 466 -8.42 17.72 1.76
N ARG A 467 -9.38 18.64 1.97
CA ARG A 467 -10.58 18.67 1.14
C ARG A 467 -10.06 18.71 -0.30
N ILE A 468 -10.31 17.66 -1.05
CA ILE A 468 -10.13 17.71 -2.49
C ILE A 468 -11.15 18.72 -2.99
N VAL A 469 -10.74 19.98 -3.11
CA VAL A 469 -11.58 21.04 -3.66
C VAL A 469 -11.52 20.85 -5.16
N PHE A 470 -12.56 20.24 -5.70
CA PHE A 470 -12.86 20.39 -7.10
C PHE A 470 -13.61 21.72 -7.26
N GLY A 471 -13.24 22.51 -8.28
CA GLY A 471 -13.92 23.78 -8.57
C GLY A 471 -15.40 23.55 -8.88
N GLU A 472 -16.21 24.60 -8.80
CA GLU A 472 -17.69 24.52 -8.98
C GLU A 472 -18.14 23.88 -10.30
N HIS A 473 -17.27 23.91 -11.32
CA HIS A 473 -17.56 23.36 -12.66
C HIS A 473 -17.20 21.87 -12.81
N ALA A 474 -16.68 21.25 -11.75
CA ALA A 474 -16.46 19.81 -11.69
C ALA A 474 -17.68 19.06 -11.15
N ILE A 475 -18.02 17.97 -11.80
CA ILE A 475 -19.04 17.02 -11.37
C ILE A 475 -18.31 15.81 -10.82
N ILE A 476 -18.38 15.62 -9.51
CA ILE A 476 -17.74 14.49 -8.85
C ILE A 476 -18.70 13.31 -8.92
N VAL A 477 -18.29 12.26 -9.62
CA VAL A 477 -19.03 11.01 -9.68
C VAL A 477 -18.35 9.97 -8.82
N PHE A 478 -19.18 9.10 -8.25
CA PHE A 478 -18.75 8.05 -7.36
C PHE A 478 -19.52 6.78 -7.68
N PRO A 479 -18.83 5.63 -7.82
CA PRO A 479 -19.50 4.39 -8.11
C PRO A 479 -20.43 3.98 -6.96
N LYS A 480 -21.64 3.52 -7.31
CA LYS A 480 -22.49 2.69 -6.43
C LYS A 480 -21.93 1.26 -6.32
N THR A 481 -21.04 0.83 -7.22
CA THR A 481 -20.45 -0.50 -7.28
C THR A 481 -18.94 -0.43 -7.49
N ILE A 482 -18.16 -1.13 -6.66
CA ILE A 482 -16.70 -1.22 -6.86
C ILE A 482 -16.30 -2.59 -7.41
N PHE A 483 -15.21 -2.60 -8.17
CA PHE A 483 -14.67 -3.79 -8.80
C PHE A 483 -13.57 -4.40 -7.95
N THR A 484 -13.68 -5.71 -7.80
CA THR A 484 -12.76 -6.54 -7.03
C THR A 484 -12.23 -7.62 -7.97
N SER A 485 -11.19 -8.34 -7.56
CA SER A 485 -10.69 -9.50 -8.31
C SER A 485 -11.76 -10.60 -8.53
N GLN A 486 -12.87 -10.56 -7.78
CA GLN A 486 -13.99 -11.51 -7.89
C GLN A 486 -15.28 -10.87 -8.45
N GLY A 487 -15.17 -9.71 -9.10
CA GLY A 487 -16.27 -9.06 -9.83
C GLY A 487 -16.85 -7.82 -9.14
N GLU A 488 -18.10 -7.51 -9.47
CA GLU A 488 -18.78 -6.28 -9.06
C GLU A 488 -19.48 -6.42 -7.69
N ARG A 489 -19.38 -5.38 -6.85
CA ARG A 489 -19.98 -5.36 -5.50
C ARG A 489 -20.65 -4.02 -5.20
N GLU A 490 -21.91 -4.05 -4.78
CA GLU A 490 -22.69 -2.86 -4.41
C GLU A 490 -22.20 -2.21 -3.12
N LYS A 491 -22.39 -0.90 -3.04
CA LYS A 491 -21.87 -0.05 -1.97
C LYS A 491 -22.98 0.71 -1.26
N HIS A 492 -22.86 0.74 0.07
CA HIS A 492 -23.63 1.61 0.95
C HIS A 492 -22.98 3.01 1.09
N GLU A 493 -23.41 3.95 0.25
CA GLU A 493 -23.45 5.41 0.42
C GLU A 493 -22.20 6.28 0.71
N LYS A 494 -21.04 5.82 1.21
CA LYS A 494 -19.89 6.73 1.48
C LYS A 494 -18.54 6.16 1.05
N ILE A 495 -17.68 6.94 0.37
CA ILE A 495 -16.27 6.58 0.05
C ILE A 495 -15.33 6.75 1.24
N PHE A 496 -15.86 6.49 2.43
CA PHE A 496 -15.05 6.44 3.63
C PHE A 496 -15.15 5.01 4.11
N MET A 497 -14.36 4.13 3.48
CA MET A 497 -14.08 2.79 4.04
C MET A 497 -13.42 3.04 5.39
N CYS A 498 -14.05 2.54 6.46
CA CYS A 498 -13.61 2.85 7.82
C CYS A 498 -13.58 1.60 8.72
N SER A 499 -14.12 0.48 8.25
CA SER A 499 -14.25 -0.75 9.03
C SER A 499 -13.77 -1.98 8.25
N GLU A 500 -13.47 -3.04 9.00
CA GLU A 500 -13.13 -4.35 8.46
C GLU A 500 -14.31 -4.96 7.68
N GLU A 501 -15.55 -4.65 8.07
CA GLU A 501 -16.76 -5.11 7.39
C GLU A 501 -16.93 -4.42 6.02
N ASP A 502 -16.59 -3.13 5.90
CA ASP A 502 -16.62 -2.42 4.60
C ASP A 502 -15.72 -3.11 3.58
N PHE A 503 -14.50 -3.47 4.00
CA PHE A 503 -13.51 -4.16 3.19
C PHE A 503 -13.92 -5.61 2.87
N LYS A 504 -14.60 -6.28 3.80
CA LYS A 504 -15.14 -7.62 3.59
C LYS A 504 -16.31 -7.65 2.61
N ASN A 505 -17.21 -6.66 2.66
CA ASN A 505 -18.34 -6.53 1.74
C ASN A 505 -17.91 -6.38 0.27
N ILE A 506 -16.67 -5.92 0.08
CA ILE A 506 -16.05 -5.74 -1.23
C ILE A 506 -14.99 -6.81 -1.49
N ASP A 507 -15.00 -7.91 -0.73
CA ASP A 507 -14.13 -9.06 -0.97
C ASP A 507 -12.61 -8.73 -0.95
N ILE A 508 -12.24 -7.73 -0.17
CA ILE A 508 -10.84 -7.40 0.15
C ILE A 508 -10.67 -7.46 1.67
N PRO A 509 -10.85 -8.63 2.31
CA PRO A 509 -10.85 -8.72 3.77
C PRO A 509 -9.50 -8.30 4.35
N VAL A 510 -9.54 -7.49 5.41
CA VAL A 510 -8.38 -7.17 6.22
C VAL A 510 -8.04 -8.40 7.07
N ASP A 511 -6.92 -9.06 6.78
CA ASP A 511 -6.45 -10.21 7.52
C ASP A 511 -4.93 -10.15 7.71
N PHE A 512 -4.48 -10.04 8.96
CA PHE A 512 -3.07 -10.03 9.29
C PHE A 512 -2.38 -11.38 9.10
N LYS A 513 -3.12 -12.50 9.13
CA LYS A 513 -2.54 -13.83 8.87
C LYS A 513 -2.15 -13.96 7.40
N ASP A 514 -3.02 -13.47 6.50
CA ASP A 514 -2.73 -13.39 5.07
C ASP A 514 -1.53 -12.47 4.81
N PHE A 515 -1.43 -11.33 5.50
CA PHE A 515 -0.26 -10.44 5.43
C PHE A 515 1.05 -11.14 5.82
N LEU A 516 1.09 -11.85 6.94
CA LEU A 516 2.30 -12.56 7.39
C LEU A 516 2.70 -13.66 6.40
N LYS A 517 1.72 -14.40 5.88
CA LYS A 517 1.93 -15.43 4.86
C LYS A 517 2.48 -14.85 3.55
N HIS A 518 1.88 -13.75 3.06
CA HIS A 518 2.29 -13.09 1.82
C HIS A 518 3.69 -12.48 1.91
N THR A 519 4.03 -11.92 3.07
CA THR A 519 5.34 -11.27 3.28
C THR A 519 6.44 -12.21 3.74
N GLY A 520 6.10 -13.43 4.18
CA GLY A 520 7.02 -14.37 4.81
C GLY A 520 7.56 -13.88 6.17
N ILE A 521 6.92 -12.88 6.77
CA ILE A 521 7.33 -12.36 8.08
C ILE A 521 6.90 -13.35 9.16
N ILE A 522 7.86 -13.71 10.00
CA ILE A 522 7.65 -14.47 11.21
C ILE A 522 7.13 -13.50 12.30
N PHE A 523 6.10 -13.89 13.05
CA PHE A 523 5.40 -12.96 13.95
C PHE A 523 6.31 -12.43 15.07
N GLU A 524 7.18 -13.28 15.61
CA GLU A 524 8.19 -12.91 16.62
C GLU A 524 9.16 -11.82 16.12
N ASP A 525 9.38 -11.73 14.81
CA ASP A 525 10.30 -10.77 14.22
C ASP A 525 9.68 -9.38 14.06
N LEU A 526 8.35 -9.24 14.16
CA LEU A 526 7.67 -7.94 14.11
C LEU A 526 8.22 -6.95 15.16
N GLY A 527 8.62 -7.44 16.34
CA GLY A 527 9.18 -6.63 17.41
C GLY A 527 10.62 -6.19 17.16
N LYS A 528 11.34 -6.84 16.24
CA LYS A 528 12.75 -6.61 15.92
C LYS A 528 12.96 -5.77 14.66
N MET A 529 11.93 -5.62 13.83
CA MET A 529 12.00 -4.85 12.58
C MET A 529 12.13 -3.35 12.81
N ASP A 530 12.83 -2.65 11.90
CA ASP A 530 12.78 -1.18 11.85
C ASP A 530 11.33 -0.74 11.55
N PRO A 531 10.75 0.19 12.32
CA PRO A 531 9.38 0.64 12.09
C PRO A 531 9.14 1.30 10.72
N ARG A 532 10.17 1.73 9.99
CA ARG A 532 10.04 2.21 8.60
C ARG A 532 9.87 1.03 7.66
N ASP A 533 10.73 0.02 7.75
CA ASP A 533 10.67 -1.16 6.89
C ASP A 533 9.33 -1.90 7.07
N LEU A 534 8.85 -2.04 8.31
CA LEU A 534 7.55 -2.63 8.57
C LEU A 534 6.40 -1.80 7.98
N LYS A 535 6.48 -0.46 8.08
CA LYS A 535 5.51 0.44 7.44
C LYS A 535 5.52 0.23 5.92
N GLU A 536 6.69 0.21 5.29
CA GLU A 536 6.82 0.03 3.85
C GLU A 536 6.21 -1.30 3.37
N LYS A 537 6.48 -2.40 4.07
CA LYS A 537 5.86 -3.70 3.75
C LYS A 537 4.34 -3.68 3.92
N LEU A 538 3.82 -3.05 4.98
CA LEU A 538 2.38 -2.89 5.19
C LEU A 538 1.73 -2.06 4.09
N VAL A 539 2.38 -0.96 3.67
CA VAL A 539 1.89 -0.09 2.60
C VAL A 539 1.91 -0.82 1.25
N SER A 540 3.01 -1.48 0.92
CA SER A 540 3.12 -2.26 -0.32
C SER A 540 2.05 -3.34 -0.40
N TYR A 541 1.83 -4.09 0.69
CA TYR A 541 0.77 -5.10 0.76
C TYR A 541 -0.61 -4.46 0.60
N ALA A 542 -0.91 -3.39 1.33
CA ALA A 542 -2.20 -2.72 1.23
C ALA A 542 -2.48 -2.18 -0.18
N GLN A 543 -1.48 -1.55 -0.82
CA GLN A 543 -1.58 -1.05 -2.19
C GLN A 543 -1.88 -2.16 -3.19
N GLU A 544 -1.23 -3.32 -3.04
CA GLU A 544 -1.50 -4.50 -3.88
C GLU A 544 -2.94 -4.99 -3.70
N ARG A 545 -3.42 -5.10 -2.45
CA ARG A 545 -4.78 -5.58 -2.14
C ARG A 545 -5.88 -4.66 -2.65
N VAL A 546 -5.67 -3.34 -2.60
CA VAL A 546 -6.67 -2.36 -3.03
C VAL A 546 -6.48 -1.88 -4.48
N LYS A 547 -5.53 -2.46 -5.22
CA LYS A 547 -5.17 -2.04 -6.58
C LYS A 547 -6.36 -2.02 -7.54
N ALA A 548 -7.22 -3.03 -7.49
CA ALA A 548 -8.41 -3.11 -8.35
C ALA A 548 -9.35 -1.89 -8.22
N ILE A 549 -9.36 -1.25 -7.05
CA ILE A 549 -10.14 -0.02 -6.85
C ILE A 549 -9.49 1.14 -7.60
N LYS A 550 -8.16 1.24 -7.61
CA LYS A 550 -7.41 2.28 -8.35
C LYS A 550 -7.66 2.21 -9.85
N ASP A 551 -7.72 1.00 -10.38
CA ASP A 551 -7.84 0.75 -11.82
C ASP A 551 -9.26 1.02 -12.37
N THR A 552 -10.19 1.49 -11.53
CA THR A 552 -11.55 1.87 -11.97
C THR A 552 -11.53 3.25 -12.63
N THR A 553 -11.95 3.33 -13.90
CA THR A 553 -11.99 4.59 -14.66
C THR A 553 -13.30 5.34 -14.46
N VAL A 554 -13.34 6.63 -14.82
CA VAL A 554 -14.60 7.40 -14.84
C VAL A 554 -15.61 6.80 -15.82
N GLU A 555 -15.15 6.24 -16.94
CA GLU A 555 -16.01 5.58 -17.92
C GLU A 555 -16.66 4.31 -17.33
N ASP A 556 -15.92 3.53 -16.53
CA ASP A 556 -16.49 2.38 -15.83
C ASP A 556 -17.60 2.79 -14.87
N VAL A 557 -17.47 3.96 -14.23
CA VAL A 557 -18.51 4.51 -13.32
C VAL A 557 -19.74 4.97 -14.10
N LEU A 558 -19.56 5.55 -15.29
CA LEU A 558 -20.62 6.18 -16.07
C LEU A 558 -21.36 5.22 -17.00
N LEU A 559 -20.65 4.26 -17.61
CA LEU A 559 -21.15 3.49 -18.76
C LEU A 559 -21.46 2.03 -18.44
N LYS A 560 -20.99 1.49 -17.32
CA LYS A 560 -21.13 0.06 -17.06
C LYS A 560 -22.59 -0.35 -16.86
N ASP A 561 -23.00 -1.38 -17.61
CA ASP A 561 -24.36 -1.96 -17.68
C ASP A 561 -25.46 -1.01 -18.15
N ILE A 562 -25.11 0.15 -18.70
CA ILE A 562 -26.09 1.17 -19.12
C ILE A 562 -27.11 0.68 -20.17
N LYS A 563 -26.75 -0.36 -20.95
CA LYS A 563 -27.66 -0.98 -21.93
C LYS A 563 -28.77 -1.81 -21.29
N ARG A 564 -28.61 -2.22 -20.03
CA ARG A 564 -29.51 -3.13 -19.32
C ARG A 564 -30.22 -2.48 -18.13
N ASP A 565 -29.81 -1.27 -17.74
CA ASP A 565 -30.24 -0.58 -16.53
C ASP A 565 -30.73 0.84 -16.89
N GLU A 566 -32.04 1.04 -16.83
CA GLU A 566 -32.70 2.30 -17.20
C GLU A 566 -32.40 3.42 -16.19
N GLU A 567 -32.31 3.12 -14.88
CA GLU A 567 -31.95 4.10 -13.85
C GLU A 567 -30.54 4.66 -14.09
N LYS A 568 -29.58 3.78 -14.44
CA LYS A 568 -28.22 4.22 -14.79
C LYS A 568 -28.19 5.10 -16.04
N ARG A 569 -29.04 4.79 -17.03
CA ARG A 569 -29.14 5.60 -18.26
C ARG A 569 -29.66 7.00 -17.97
N GLU A 570 -30.76 7.12 -17.24
CA GLU A 570 -31.31 8.42 -16.83
C GLU A 570 -30.28 9.25 -16.04
N LYS A 571 -29.50 8.58 -15.18
CA LYS A 571 -28.46 9.23 -14.39
C LYS A 571 -27.29 9.73 -15.25
N LEU A 572 -26.88 8.98 -16.27
CA LEU A 572 -25.89 9.44 -17.23
C LEU A 572 -26.40 10.66 -17.99
N ASP A 573 -27.62 10.60 -18.51
CA ASP A 573 -28.24 11.71 -19.25
C ASP A 573 -28.28 12.98 -18.39
N PHE A 574 -28.62 12.84 -17.10
CA PHE A 574 -28.55 13.93 -16.14
C PHE A 574 -27.14 14.51 -16.00
N TRP A 575 -26.10 13.68 -15.83
CA TRP A 575 -24.72 14.16 -15.68
C TRP A 575 -24.17 14.80 -16.94
N LEU A 576 -24.46 14.26 -18.12
CA LEU A 576 -24.05 14.84 -19.40
C LEU A 576 -24.73 16.19 -19.61
N LYS A 577 -26.03 16.29 -19.30
CA LYS A 577 -26.76 17.56 -19.36
C LYS A 577 -26.19 18.60 -18.39
N GLU A 578 -25.90 18.20 -17.16
CA GLU A 578 -25.26 19.08 -16.17
C GLU A 578 -23.86 19.54 -16.63
N ALA A 579 -23.06 18.64 -17.20
CA ALA A 579 -21.74 18.98 -17.73
C ALA A 579 -21.85 19.99 -18.89
N SER A 580 -22.77 19.75 -19.83
CA SER A 580 -23.06 20.65 -20.94
C SER A 580 -23.49 22.04 -20.44
N ASN A 581 -24.44 22.10 -19.49
CA ASN A 581 -24.90 23.35 -18.90
C ASN A 581 -23.75 24.13 -18.23
N ARG A 582 -22.84 23.44 -17.53
CA ARG A 582 -21.68 24.07 -16.88
C ARG A 582 -20.60 24.49 -17.88
N ALA A 583 -20.51 23.83 -19.03
CA ALA A 583 -19.57 24.16 -20.11
C ALA A 583 -20.07 25.31 -21.01
N THR A 584 -21.25 25.89 -20.74
CA THR A 584 -21.77 27.05 -21.48
C THR A 584 -20.78 28.22 -21.46
N PRO A 585 -20.40 28.82 -22.61
CA PRO A 585 -19.44 29.92 -22.67
C PRO A 585 -19.82 31.15 -21.83
N PHE A 586 -18.83 31.69 -21.10
CA PHE A 586 -19.00 32.87 -20.26
C PHE A 586 -18.92 34.18 -21.05
N TRP A 587 -19.87 34.41 -21.96
CA TRP A 587 -19.99 35.66 -22.69
C TRP A 587 -21.45 36.00 -23.02
N TYR A 588 -22.03 36.91 -22.24
CA TYR A 588 -23.38 37.39 -22.47
C TYR A 588 -23.40 38.54 -23.48
N HIS A 589 -23.71 38.24 -24.74
CA HIS A 589 -23.80 39.25 -25.82
C HIS A 589 -25.22 39.41 -26.37
N LYS A 590 -25.49 40.59 -26.94
CA LYS A 590 -26.73 40.89 -27.68
C LYS A 590 -26.48 40.99 -29.18
N ALA A 591 -25.67 40.09 -29.74
CA ALA A 591 -25.47 40.00 -31.18
C ALA A 591 -26.84 39.89 -31.88
N VAL A 592 -26.97 40.54 -33.03
CA VAL A 592 -28.17 40.43 -33.88
C VAL A 592 -28.33 38.97 -34.29
N GLY A 593 -29.57 38.47 -34.44
CA GLY A 593 -29.85 37.06 -34.75
C GLY A 593 -29.00 36.50 -35.90
N ASP A 594 -28.81 37.28 -36.98
CA ASP A 594 -27.99 36.87 -38.14
C ASP A 594 -26.49 36.75 -37.82
N MET A 595 -25.96 37.55 -36.89
CA MET A 595 -24.56 37.46 -36.44
C MET A 595 -24.38 36.34 -35.42
N ALA A 596 -25.36 36.14 -34.52
CA ALA A 596 -25.37 35.01 -33.59
C ALA A 596 -25.43 33.66 -34.33
N ALA A 597 -26.18 33.58 -35.42
CA ALA A 597 -26.26 32.40 -36.28
C ALA A 597 -24.97 32.08 -37.05
N ARG A 598 -24.00 33.02 -37.11
CA ARG A 598 -22.70 32.87 -37.77
C ARG A 598 -21.56 32.54 -36.79
N MET A 599 -21.87 32.42 -35.50
CA MET A 599 -20.88 32.04 -34.50
C MET A 599 -20.57 30.55 -34.63
N GLU A 600 -19.30 30.26 -34.86
CA GLU A 600 -18.78 28.89 -34.81
C GLU A 600 -18.61 28.48 -33.35
N GLU A 601 -19.06 27.28 -33.01
CA GLU A 601 -18.90 26.70 -31.68
C GLU A 601 -18.07 25.42 -31.80
N ILE A 602 -17.00 25.36 -31.00
CA ILE A 602 -16.19 24.15 -30.88
C ILE A 602 -16.64 23.42 -29.62
N PHE A 603 -17.26 22.25 -29.80
CA PHE A 603 -17.63 21.37 -28.69
C PHE A 603 -16.63 20.22 -28.60
N ILE A 604 -15.86 20.16 -27.51
CA ILE A 604 -14.82 19.14 -27.30
C ILE A 604 -15.16 18.30 -26.06
N ILE A 605 -15.04 16.98 -26.19
CA ILE A 605 -15.14 16.04 -25.08
C ILE A 605 -13.79 15.33 -24.91
N GLY A 606 -13.15 15.55 -23.76
CA GLY A 606 -11.99 14.79 -23.35
C GLY A 606 -12.40 13.43 -22.77
N VAL A 607 -11.80 12.36 -23.27
CA VAL A 607 -12.00 10.97 -22.81
C VAL A 607 -10.64 10.29 -22.59
N GLY A 608 -10.58 9.21 -21.82
CA GLY A 608 -9.31 8.50 -21.59
C GLY A 608 -8.72 7.97 -22.91
N ASP A 609 -9.53 7.24 -23.69
CA ASP A 609 -9.13 6.67 -24.98
C ASP A 609 -10.23 6.89 -26.02
N THR A 610 -9.93 7.71 -27.03
CA THR A 610 -10.86 8.08 -28.12
C THR A 610 -11.23 6.90 -29.02
N GLU A 611 -10.38 5.88 -29.15
CA GLU A 611 -10.66 4.70 -29.98
C GLU A 611 -11.59 3.71 -29.27
N ARG A 612 -11.58 3.72 -27.94
CA ARG A 612 -12.33 2.76 -27.11
C ARG A 612 -13.59 3.33 -26.48
N THR A 613 -13.66 4.65 -26.30
CA THR A 613 -14.77 5.29 -25.59
C THR A 613 -16.11 4.99 -26.27
N ALA A 614 -17.13 4.69 -25.45
CA ALA A 614 -18.49 4.50 -25.97
C ALA A 614 -19.24 5.83 -26.17
N PHE A 615 -18.70 6.95 -25.66
CA PHE A 615 -19.31 8.28 -25.82
C PHE A 615 -19.42 8.71 -27.30
N THR A 616 -18.49 8.26 -28.15
CA THR A 616 -18.53 8.48 -29.61
C THR A 616 -19.77 7.91 -30.31
N LYS A 617 -20.52 7.04 -29.65
CA LYS A 617 -21.72 6.37 -30.18
C LYS A 617 -23.01 6.88 -29.55
N MET A 618 -22.93 7.87 -28.67
CA MET A 618 -24.08 8.47 -27.99
C MET A 618 -24.64 9.64 -28.80
N GLU A 619 -25.93 9.91 -28.63
CA GLU A 619 -26.58 11.09 -29.21
C GLU A 619 -26.49 12.27 -28.24
N TYR A 620 -26.27 13.46 -28.77
CA TYR A 620 -26.20 14.72 -28.01
C TYR A 620 -27.30 15.70 -28.48
N PRO A 621 -28.59 15.41 -28.21
CA PRO A 621 -29.73 16.07 -28.86
C PRO A 621 -29.94 17.55 -28.51
N GLU A 622 -29.23 18.08 -27.50
CA GLU A 622 -29.25 19.51 -27.13
C GLU A 622 -27.98 20.26 -27.58
N ALA A 623 -26.98 19.58 -28.15
CA ALA A 623 -25.77 20.22 -28.64
C ALA A 623 -26.03 20.85 -30.03
N ARG A 624 -25.51 22.07 -30.25
CA ARG A 624 -25.62 22.74 -31.56
C ARG A 624 -24.74 22.08 -32.63
N TYR A 625 -23.66 21.42 -32.21
CA TYR A 625 -22.70 20.73 -33.07
C TYR A 625 -22.28 19.39 -32.44
N GLU A 626 -21.88 18.44 -33.30
CA GLU A 626 -21.34 17.15 -32.85
C GLU A 626 -20.01 17.35 -32.07
N PRO A 627 -19.80 16.66 -30.94
CA PRO A 627 -18.57 16.78 -30.18
C PRO A 627 -17.36 16.24 -30.94
N THR A 628 -16.27 16.98 -30.88
CA THR A 628 -14.94 16.46 -31.20
C THR A 628 -14.37 15.74 -29.98
N PHE A 629 -14.01 14.46 -30.14
CA PHE A 629 -13.42 13.67 -29.07
C PHE A 629 -11.90 13.80 -29.06
N THR A 630 -11.33 13.93 -27.86
CA THR A 630 -9.88 14.01 -27.68
C THR A 630 -9.42 13.15 -26.52
N SER A 631 -8.25 12.50 -26.67
CA SER A 631 -7.71 11.62 -25.63
C SER A 631 -6.97 12.45 -24.60
N THR A 632 -7.35 12.30 -23.33
CA THR A 632 -6.65 12.92 -22.21
C THR A 632 -5.34 12.22 -21.87
N GLN A 633 -5.16 10.97 -22.33
CA GLN A 633 -4.06 10.06 -21.91
C GLN A 633 -3.89 9.96 -20.38
N ASP A 634 -4.93 10.34 -19.64
CA ASP A 634 -5.04 10.14 -18.20
C ASP A 634 -5.51 8.68 -18.03
N PRO A 635 -4.69 7.76 -17.47
CA PRO A 635 -5.07 6.38 -17.29
C PRO A 635 -6.33 6.17 -16.42
#